data_AF-A0A8J2U5L0-F1
#
_entry.id   AF-A0A8J2U5L0-F1
#
_cell.length_a   1.000
_cell.length_b   1.000
_cell.length_c   1.000
_cell.angle_alpha   90.00
_cell.angle_beta   90.00
_cell.angle_gamma   90.00
#
_symmetry.space_group_name_H-M   'P 1'
#
loop_
_entity.id
_entity.type
_entity.pdbx_description
1 polymer ?
#
loop_
_entity_poly.entity_id
_entity_poly.type
_entity_poly.pdbx_seq_one_letter_code
_entity_poly.pdbx_strand_id
1 'polypeptide(L)'
;MDNINALIHIGSPKAGSSALQKYLVTNAIQLRQQGFFYPKHSLDNNGISSGNVLSVYDRLEDGSLVLSRRKIAKLIDDFKGSGCHTLLLSSEAFFQRVIELSRVFTDCKFIAYVRSPLDVFESGYNQLIKRHGQHKFIGLNKKLSINGIELLIRSIEGVGADRFDLRAYAINCFQGGNIINDFFKATGISDCSVQDGAYVNRSYCLEALEAKRWLNSLLLPKKIDDQIDLLLQSYNGPTREYSLLPCDVYERLRQQAITALERLNSVTAIESFDRFIESVKTTPQRKYISQAESRHFALNGFEFIFKENPRLYFCIAEYVSKEVDGASDFFSVSKPNSYLERLYYFFKGRRSPNRDLQSSFLIFLHVPKTAGTSFRSALCSYYGARKVCTDYRGGSQLVSSIIRKYLIEKNDLDGFKSALGRSSYKALSGHFNAERYSGSFRPDMFVSFVREPISRLVSLYLHKKRHNNLSCGLFEFALEPKLHNVQTKLFSGLPWPCFSFVGVTERYTDSLTCINNQLNTKFVELVKNTASNDIKDEVSISDEQLEVLRAKNLDDIALVNSVNQYLDYQLAAQVEGYSFIKGWFSINESGQLEGWLFPKEHMLSVSIEVCSKDESISYIDAEVKRIRDSQSPLNGMRAARLHMQLPETCIGEKIELYVQDTKQPILKLKKGFSGC
;
A
#
# COMPACT_ATOMS: atom_id res chain seq x y z
N MET A 1 -34.75 -46.31 -12.39
CA MET A 1 -35.46 -45.08 -12.80
C MET A 1 -35.49 -45.11 -14.31
N ASP A 2 -36.62 -44.80 -14.95
CA ASP A 2 -36.71 -44.78 -16.41
C ASP A 2 -35.62 -43.89 -17.01
N ASN A 3 -35.05 -44.32 -18.13
CA ASN A 3 -33.98 -43.59 -18.81
C ASN A 3 -34.56 -42.28 -19.35
N ILE A 4 -34.20 -41.16 -18.73
CA ILE A 4 -34.57 -39.82 -19.19
C ILE A 4 -33.37 -39.20 -19.88
N ASN A 5 -33.56 -38.70 -21.10
CA ASN A 5 -32.52 -37.95 -21.81
C ASN A 5 -32.39 -36.56 -21.20
N ALA A 6 -31.33 -36.34 -20.42
CA ALA A 6 -31.05 -35.06 -19.79
C ALA A 6 -29.84 -34.35 -20.41
N LEU A 7 -29.99 -33.05 -20.64
CA LEU A 7 -28.93 -32.16 -21.08
C LEU A 7 -28.64 -31.17 -19.96
N ILE A 8 -27.43 -31.24 -19.39
CA ILE A 8 -27.07 -30.50 -18.18
C ILE A 8 -25.94 -29.54 -18.50
N HIS A 9 -26.26 -28.26 -18.58
CA HIS A 9 -25.27 -27.21 -18.63
C HIS A 9 -24.66 -26.99 -17.24
N ILE A 10 -23.37 -27.32 -17.10
CA ILE A 10 -22.59 -27.14 -15.88
C ILE A 10 -21.89 -25.80 -15.97
N GLY A 11 -22.45 -24.79 -15.31
CA GLY A 11 -21.97 -23.41 -15.43
C GLY A 11 -20.56 -23.26 -14.87
N SER A 12 -19.55 -23.29 -15.75
CA SER A 12 -18.18 -23.13 -15.30
C SER A 12 -17.95 -21.71 -14.77
N PRO A 13 -17.02 -21.51 -13.81
CA PRO A 13 -16.80 -20.22 -13.20
C PRO A 13 -16.60 -19.10 -14.23
N LYS A 14 -17.53 -18.14 -14.24
CA LYS A 14 -17.51 -16.94 -15.10
C LYS A 14 -17.59 -17.19 -16.61
N ALA A 15 -18.14 -18.32 -17.05
CA ALA A 15 -18.42 -18.59 -18.45
C ALA A 15 -19.88 -18.26 -18.86
N GLY A 16 -20.35 -17.06 -18.54
CA GLY A 16 -21.63 -16.52 -19.07
C GLY A 16 -22.91 -17.23 -18.63
N SER A 17 -22.87 -18.10 -17.62
CA SER A 17 -23.99 -18.97 -17.24
C SER A 17 -25.26 -18.22 -16.85
N SER A 18 -25.15 -17.08 -16.16
CA SER A 18 -26.32 -16.28 -15.78
C SER A 18 -27.10 -15.73 -16.99
N ALA A 19 -26.40 -15.34 -18.06
CA ALA A 19 -27.04 -14.82 -19.28
C ALA A 19 -27.82 -15.93 -19.99
N LEU A 20 -27.20 -17.10 -20.13
CA LEU A 20 -27.83 -18.29 -20.68
C LEU A 20 -29.05 -18.71 -19.86
N GLN A 21 -28.92 -18.83 -18.53
CA GLN A 21 -30.02 -19.23 -17.65
C GLN A 21 -31.20 -18.26 -17.69
N LYS A 22 -30.92 -16.94 -17.74
CA LYS A 22 -31.96 -15.91 -17.91
C LYS A 22 -32.70 -16.09 -19.24
N TYR A 23 -31.97 -16.36 -20.32
CA TYR A 23 -32.58 -16.61 -21.63
C TYR A 23 -33.47 -17.86 -21.60
N LEU A 24 -32.95 -18.97 -21.06
CA LEU A 24 -33.67 -20.25 -20.99
C LEU A 24 -34.97 -20.13 -20.18
N VAL A 25 -34.96 -19.44 -19.03
CA VAL A 25 -36.17 -19.30 -18.20
C VAL A 25 -37.20 -18.37 -18.83
N THR A 26 -36.76 -17.32 -19.53
CA THR A 26 -37.65 -16.36 -20.20
C THR A 26 -38.32 -16.98 -21.43
N ASN A 27 -37.63 -17.90 -22.10
CA ASN A 27 -38.11 -18.56 -23.32
C ASN A 27 -38.57 -20.01 -23.08
N ALA A 28 -38.86 -20.40 -21.83
CA ALA A 28 -39.22 -21.77 -21.47
C ALA A 28 -40.43 -22.33 -22.25
N ILE A 29 -41.39 -21.47 -22.64
CA ILE A 29 -42.55 -21.86 -23.45
C ILE A 29 -42.11 -22.26 -24.87
N GLN A 30 -41.23 -21.48 -25.50
CA GLN A 30 -40.71 -21.75 -26.84
C GLN A 30 -39.84 -23.02 -26.84
N LEU A 31 -38.99 -23.18 -25.82
CA LEU A 31 -38.20 -24.40 -25.62
C LEU A 31 -39.11 -25.63 -25.52
N ARG A 32 -40.23 -25.52 -24.77
CA ARG A 32 -41.19 -26.61 -24.64
C ARG A 32 -41.83 -26.99 -25.98
N GLN A 33 -42.16 -26.01 -26.83
CA GLN A 33 -42.71 -26.26 -28.18
C GLN A 33 -41.72 -27.01 -29.08
N GLN A 34 -40.42 -26.83 -28.86
CA GLN A 34 -39.35 -27.55 -29.56
C GLN A 34 -38.99 -28.88 -28.88
N GLY A 35 -39.72 -29.31 -27.85
CA GLY A 35 -39.47 -30.58 -27.17
C GLY A 35 -38.43 -30.55 -26.04
N PHE A 36 -38.02 -29.36 -25.57
CA PHE A 36 -37.10 -29.19 -24.45
C PHE A 36 -37.83 -28.71 -23.19
N PHE A 37 -37.75 -29.47 -22.11
CA PHE A 37 -38.32 -29.06 -20.82
C PHE A 37 -37.27 -28.36 -19.97
N TYR A 38 -37.48 -27.07 -19.71
CA TYR A 38 -36.63 -26.28 -18.82
C TYR A 38 -37.41 -25.86 -17.56
N PRO A 39 -37.05 -26.35 -16.36
CA PRO A 39 -37.82 -26.09 -15.14
C PRO A 39 -37.83 -24.60 -14.76
N LYS A 40 -39.00 -24.11 -14.36
CA LYS A 40 -39.16 -22.74 -13.86
C LYS A 40 -38.33 -22.52 -12.59
N HIS A 41 -37.70 -21.36 -12.48
CA HIS A 41 -37.00 -20.89 -11.29
C HIS A 41 -37.08 -19.36 -11.20
N SER A 42 -36.77 -18.80 -10.03
CA SER A 42 -36.84 -17.34 -9.79
C SER A 42 -35.60 -16.61 -10.29
N LEU A 43 -35.81 -15.37 -10.75
CA LEU A 43 -34.75 -14.38 -10.95
C LEU A 43 -34.63 -13.51 -9.70
N ASP A 44 -33.42 -13.06 -9.37
CA ASP A 44 -33.22 -12.07 -8.30
C ASP A 44 -33.63 -10.65 -8.73
N ASN A 45 -33.54 -9.68 -7.80
CA ASN A 45 -33.89 -8.28 -8.05
C ASN A 45 -33.06 -7.62 -9.18
N ASN A 46 -31.93 -8.20 -9.57
CA ASN A 46 -31.07 -7.73 -10.66
C ASN A 46 -31.28 -8.54 -11.96
N GLY A 47 -32.30 -9.40 -12.00
CA GLY A 47 -32.59 -10.29 -13.13
C GLY A 47 -31.53 -11.38 -13.32
N ILE A 48 -30.76 -11.72 -12.29
CA ILE A 48 -29.76 -12.79 -12.30
C ILE A 48 -30.46 -14.10 -11.90
N SER A 49 -30.24 -15.13 -12.69
CA SER A 49 -30.73 -16.47 -12.42
C SER A 49 -29.73 -17.27 -11.57
N SER A 50 -30.23 -18.07 -10.62
CA SER A 50 -29.47 -19.13 -9.92
C SER A 50 -29.50 -20.48 -10.66
N GLY A 51 -30.24 -20.56 -11.76
CA GLY A 51 -30.50 -21.78 -12.50
C GLY A 51 -31.37 -22.78 -11.74
N ASN A 52 -31.32 -24.05 -12.17
CA ASN A 52 -32.18 -25.14 -11.70
C ASN A 52 -31.63 -25.89 -10.47
N VAL A 53 -30.68 -25.32 -9.72
CA VAL A 53 -30.08 -26.02 -8.56
C VAL A 53 -31.14 -26.44 -7.54
N LEU A 54 -32.13 -25.58 -7.27
CA LEU A 54 -33.20 -25.88 -6.31
C LEU A 54 -34.28 -26.84 -6.86
N SER A 55 -34.21 -27.19 -8.15
CA SER A 55 -35.01 -28.26 -8.75
C SER A 55 -34.45 -29.65 -8.41
N VAL A 56 -33.20 -29.73 -7.95
CA VAL A 56 -32.50 -31.00 -7.65
C VAL A 56 -32.07 -31.08 -6.18
N TYR A 57 -31.70 -29.95 -5.58
CA TYR A 57 -31.12 -29.88 -4.23
C TYR A 57 -32.04 -29.14 -3.26
N ASP A 58 -32.01 -29.56 -2.00
CA ASP A 58 -32.44 -28.77 -0.85
C ASP A 58 -31.26 -27.91 -0.35
N ARG A 59 -31.56 -26.66 0.04
CA ARG A 59 -30.60 -25.76 0.65
C ARG A 59 -30.83 -25.79 2.15
N LEU A 60 -29.82 -26.21 2.91
CA LEU A 60 -29.87 -26.21 4.37
C LEU A 60 -29.64 -24.80 4.94
N GLU A 61 -29.87 -24.63 6.23
CA GLU A 61 -29.71 -23.35 6.93
C GLU A 61 -28.28 -22.79 6.85
N ASP A 62 -27.27 -23.67 6.84
CA ASP A 62 -25.86 -23.32 6.66
C ASP A 62 -25.49 -22.95 5.19
N GLY A 63 -26.46 -23.03 4.28
CA GLY A 63 -26.29 -22.77 2.85
C GLY A 63 -25.75 -23.94 2.05
N SER A 64 -25.44 -25.07 2.67
CA SER A 64 -25.02 -26.28 1.97
C SER A 64 -26.17 -26.86 1.13
N LEU A 65 -25.80 -27.56 0.06
CA LEU A 65 -26.73 -28.18 -0.87
C LEU A 65 -26.71 -29.68 -0.70
N VAL A 66 -27.88 -30.26 -0.43
CA VAL A 66 -28.07 -31.71 -0.28
C VAL A 66 -29.04 -32.21 -1.34
N LEU A 67 -28.70 -33.32 -1.97
CA LEU A 67 -29.49 -33.89 -3.05
C LEU A 67 -30.86 -34.34 -2.55
N SER A 68 -31.93 -33.89 -3.21
CA SER A 68 -33.30 -34.09 -2.74
C SER A 68 -34.04 -35.08 -3.64
N ARG A 69 -34.18 -36.33 -3.16
CA ARG A 69 -34.91 -37.38 -3.89
C ARG A 69 -36.34 -36.97 -4.22
N ARG A 70 -37.00 -36.25 -3.31
CA ARG A 70 -38.36 -35.73 -3.49
C ARG A 70 -38.44 -34.72 -4.64
N LYS A 71 -37.49 -33.77 -4.70
CA LYS A 71 -37.45 -32.77 -5.77
C LYS A 71 -37.10 -33.40 -7.12
N ILE A 72 -36.18 -34.36 -7.13
CA ILE A 72 -35.83 -35.12 -8.33
C ILE A 72 -37.04 -35.91 -8.86
N ALA A 73 -37.76 -36.62 -7.99
CA ALA A 73 -38.97 -37.34 -8.39
C ALA A 73 -40.00 -36.38 -9.01
N LYS A 74 -40.27 -35.25 -8.34
CA LYS A 74 -41.16 -34.21 -8.87
C LYS A 74 -40.68 -33.65 -10.21
N LEU A 75 -39.37 -33.38 -10.35
CA LEU A 75 -38.78 -32.87 -11.59
C LEU A 75 -38.98 -33.85 -12.75
N ILE A 76 -38.79 -35.15 -12.49
CA ILE A 76 -38.99 -36.21 -13.48
C ILE A 76 -40.48 -36.33 -13.84
N ASP A 77 -41.39 -36.25 -12.86
CA ASP A 77 -42.83 -36.29 -13.12
C ASP A 77 -43.29 -35.08 -13.94
N ASP A 78 -42.83 -33.87 -13.58
CA ASP A 78 -43.12 -32.64 -14.31
C ASP A 78 -42.57 -32.70 -15.74
N PHE A 79 -41.39 -33.30 -15.95
CA PHE A 79 -40.81 -33.56 -17.28
C PHE A 79 -41.63 -34.55 -18.10
N LYS A 80 -42.00 -35.70 -17.53
CA LYS A 80 -42.82 -36.70 -18.21
C LYS A 80 -44.18 -36.13 -18.60
N GLY A 81 -44.81 -35.38 -17.70
CA GLY A 81 -46.07 -34.68 -17.96
C GLY A 81 -45.95 -33.55 -18.99
N SER A 82 -44.73 -33.10 -19.32
CA SER A 82 -44.56 -32.01 -20.27
C SER A 82 -44.67 -32.45 -21.74
N GLY A 83 -44.44 -33.75 -22.03
CA GLY A 83 -44.38 -34.31 -23.39
C GLY A 83 -43.08 -34.00 -24.14
N CYS A 84 -42.07 -33.46 -23.46
CA CYS A 84 -40.79 -33.09 -24.06
C CYS A 84 -39.88 -34.31 -24.21
N HIS A 85 -39.00 -34.31 -25.23
CA HIS A 85 -38.04 -35.39 -25.44
C HIS A 85 -36.74 -35.20 -24.63
N THR A 86 -36.41 -33.97 -24.22
CA THR A 86 -35.16 -33.66 -23.48
C THR A 86 -35.44 -32.83 -22.22
N LEU A 87 -34.88 -33.26 -21.08
CA LEU A 87 -34.83 -32.47 -19.86
C LEU A 87 -33.60 -31.55 -19.90
N LEU A 88 -33.80 -30.24 -19.94
CA LEU A 88 -32.72 -29.25 -19.91
C LEU A 88 -32.54 -28.70 -18.50
N LEU A 89 -31.32 -28.75 -17.99
CA LEU A 89 -30.95 -28.18 -16.68
C LEU A 89 -29.72 -27.29 -16.84
N SER A 90 -29.69 -26.18 -16.11
CA SER A 90 -28.53 -25.27 -16.09
C SER A 90 -28.35 -24.66 -14.72
N SER A 91 -27.15 -24.78 -14.14
CA SER A 91 -26.74 -24.04 -12.94
C SER A 91 -25.21 -24.02 -12.81
N GLU A 92 -24.67 -22.94 -12.24
CA GLU A 92 -23.25 -22.89 -11.86
C GLU A 92 -22.95 -23.87 -10.71
N ALA A 93 -23.92 -24.14 -9.83
CA ALA A 93 -23.75 -25.07 -8.72
C ALA A 93 -23.52 -26.53 -9.17
N PHE A 94 -23.95 -26.88 -10.39
CA PHE A 94 -23.75 -28.22 -10.94
C PHE A 94 -22.29 -28.52 -11.28
N PHE A 95 -21.45 -27.50 -11.47
CA PHE A 95 -20.04 -27.67 -11.80
C PHE A 95 -19.27 -28.49 -10.75
N GLN A 96 -19.63 -28.39 -9.48
CA GLN A 96 -19.02 -29.17 -8.38
C GLN A 96 -19.75 -30.48 -8.06
N ARG A 97 -20.76 -30.85 -8.86
CA ARG A 97 -21.69 -31.95 -8.57
C ARG A 97 -21.90 -32.89 -9.76
N VAL A 98 -21.02 -32.85 -10.75
CA VAL A 98 -21.15 -33.62 -11.99
C VAL A 98 -21.25 -35.13 -11.72
N ILE A 99 -20.37 -35.67 -10.88
CA ILE A 99 -20.36 -37.10 -10.52
C ILE A 99 -21.64 -37.51 -9.76
N GLU A 100 -22.18 -36.63 -8.92
CA GLU A 100 -23.42 -36.91 -8.20
C GLU A 100 -24.63 -36.88 -9.16
N LEU A 101 -24.67 -35.89 -10.06
CA LEU A 101 -25.71 -35.76 -11.07
C LEU A 101 -25.70 -36.90 -12.08
N SER A 102 -24.54 -37.40 -12.50
CA SER A 102 -24.43 -38.51 -13.45
C SER A 102 -24.97 -39.84 -12.90
N ARG A 103 -24.98 -40.00 -11.56
CA ARG A 103 -25.60 -41.15 -10.87
C ARG A 103 -27.12 -41.05 -10.80
N VAL A 104 -27.66 -39.84 -10.79
CA VAL A 104 -29.11 -39.58 -10.80
C VAL A 104 -29.67 -39.63 -12.21
N PHE A 105 -29.01 -38.94 -13.14
CA PHE A 105 -29.37 -38.87 -14.55
C PHE A 105 -28.43 -39.77 -15.34
N THR A 106 -28.81 -41.04 -15.47
CA THR A 106 -27.98 -42.08 -16.09
C THR A 106 -27.73 -41.83 -17.57
N ASP A 107 -28.75 -41.40 -18.30
CA ASP A 107 -28.66 -40.96 -19.69
C ASP A 107 -28.62 -39.43 -19.77
N CYS A 108 -27.44 -38.85 -19.51
CA CYS A 108 -27.28 -37.41 -19.62
C CYS A 108 -25.97 -36.97 -20.27
N LYS A 109 -26.04 -35.86 -21.00
CA LYS A 109 -24.90 -35.14 -21.54
C LYS A 109 -24.67 -33.86 -20.75
N PHE A 110 -23.41 -33.60 -20.44
CA PHE A 110 -22.94 -32.38 -19.81
C PHE A 110 -22.38 -31.45 -20.87
N ILE A 111 -22.80 -30.18 -20.83
CA ILE A 111 -22.23 -29.14 -21.69
C ILE A 111 -21.57 -28.08 -20.81
N ALA A 112 -20.33 -27.72 -21.13
CA ALA A 112 -19.55 -26.79 -20.34
C ALA A 112 -18.76 -25.83 -21.22
N TYR A 113 -18.91 -24.53 -20.95
CA TYR A 113 -18.08 -23.51 -21.58
C TYR A 113 -16.77 -23.34 -20.81
N VAL A 114 -15.63 -23.51 -21.47
CA VAL A 114 -14.29 -23.41 -20.88
C VAL A 114 -13.75 -22.00 -21.09
N ARG A 115 -13.52 -21.28 -20.01
CA ARG A 115 -12.89 -19.94 -20.01
C ARG A 115 -11.42 -20.02 -19.63
N SER A 116 -10.60 -19.13 -20.20
CA SER A 116 -9.17 -19.05 -19.87
C SER A 116 -8.97 -18.85 -18.36
N PRO A 117 -8.14 -19.68 -17.69
CA PRO A 117 -7.81 -19.48 -16.27
C PRO A 117 -7.18 -18.12 -15.97
N LEU A 118 -6.47 -17.53 -16.95
CA LEU A 118 -5.92 -16.18 -16.84
C LEU A 118 -7.02 -15.12 -16.71
N ASP A 119 -8.06 -15.22 -17.53
CA ASP A 119 -9.23 -14.31 -17.44
C ASP A 119 -10.00 -14.51 -16.14
N VAL A 120 -10.11 -15.77 -15.68
CA VAL A 120 -10.73 -16.10 -14.40
C VAL A 120 -9.93 -15.51 -13.23
N PHE A 121 -8.60 -15.47 -13.33
CA PHE A 121 -7.75 -14.87 -12.30
C PHE A 121 -8.03 -13.36 -12.13
N GLU A 122 -7.98 -12.59 -13.22
CA GLU A 122 -8.23 -11.14 -13.15
C GLU A 122 -9.68 -10.82 -12.76
N SER A 123 -10.65 -11.50 -13.39
CA SER A 123 -12.08 -11.30 -13.07
C SER A 123 -12.42 -11.79 -11.65
N GLY A 124 -11.74 -12.82 -11.16
CA GLY A 124 -11.87 -13.34 -9.81
C GLY A 124 -11.48 -12.31 -8.76
N TYR A 125 -10.39 -11.56 -8.97
CA TYR A 125 -10.01 -10.46 -8.08
C TYR A 125 -11.10 -9.37 -8.01
N ASN A 126 -11.69 -9.01 -9.15
CA ASN A 126 -12.82 -8.07 -9.22
C ASN A 126 -14.01 -8.55 -8.38
N GLN A 127 -14.29 -9.86 -8.39
CA GLN A 127 -15.37 -10.46 -7.58
C GLN A 127 -15.06 -10.53 -6.10
N LEU A 128 -13.81 -10.83 -5.73
CA LEU A 128 -13.37 -10.81 -4.35
C LEU A 128 -13.59 -9.41 -3.73
N ILE A 129 -13.33 -8.36 -4.51
CA ILE A 129 -13.62 -6.98 -4.10
C ILE A 129 -15.13 -6.72 -4.01
N LYS A 130 -15.92 -7.19 -4.98
CA LYS A 130 -17.38 -6.95 -5.00
C LYS A 130 -18.15 -7.63 -3.88
N ARG A 131 -17.84 -8.90 -3.62
CA ARG A 131 -18.72 -9.82 -2.85
C ARG A 131 -18.09 -10.36 -1.58
N HIS A 132 -16.77 -10.27 -1.44
CA HIS A 132 -16.04 -10.93 -0.36
C HIS A 132 -15.19 -9.97 0.49
N GLY A 133 -15.42 -8.66 0.38
CA GLY A 133 -14.74 -7.67 1.22
C GLY A 133 -13.22 -7.60 1.00
N GLN A 134 -12.72 -8.06 -0.15
CA GLN A 134 -11.29 -7.97 -0.42
C GLN A 134 -10.85 -6.52 -0.52
N HIS A 135 -9.85 -6.16 0.28
CA HIS A 135 -9.24 -4.83 0.31
C HIS A 135 -7.73 -4.86 0.04
N LYS A 136 -7.11 -6.04 0.10
CA LYS A 136 -5.68 -6.25 -0.20
C LYS A 136 -5.43 -6.21 -1.70
N PHE A 137 -4.17 -5.95 -2.07
CA PHE A 137 -3.71 -6.00 -3.45
C PHE A 137 -3.85 -7.41 -4.05
N ILE A 138 -3.90 -7.47 -5.38
CA ILE A 138 -3.83 -8.72 -6.12
C ILE A 138 -2.50 -9.41 -5.81
N GLY A 139 -2.55 -10.72 -5.55
CA GLY A 139 -1.37 -11.48 -5.14
C GLY A 139 -0.49 -11.83 -6.34
N LEU A 140 0.58 -11.06 -6.58
CA LEU A 140 1.47 -11.22 -7.74
C LEU A 140 2.34 -12.50 -7.70
N ASN A 141 2.60 -13.02 -6.50
CA ASN A 141 3.40 -14.24 -6.29
C ASN A 141 2.55 -15.53 -6.28
N LYS A 142 1.24 -15.44 -6.56
CA LYS A 142 0.37 -16.62 -6.57
C LYS A 142 0.53 -17.39 -7.87
N LYS A 143 0.63 -18.73 -7.77
CA LYS A 143 0.43 -19.62 -8.93
C LYS A 143 -0.99 -19.44 -9.47
N LEU A 144 -1.16 -19.64 -10.78
CA LEU A 144 -2.48 -19.60 -11.39
C LEU A 144 -3.34 -20.71 -10.80
N SER A 145 -4.51 -20.36 -10.27
CA SER A 145 -5.45 -21.39 -9.82
C SER A 145 -6.05 -22.08 -11.03
N ILE A 146 -5.78 -23.37 -11.15
CA ILE A 146 -6.32 -24.23 -12.21
C ILE A 146 -7.36 -25.21 -11.67
N ASN A 147 -7.83 -25.02 -10.43
CA ASN A 147 -8.74 -25.92 -9.73
C ASN A 147 -10.04 -26.17 -10.52
N GLY A 148 -10.53 -25.18 -11.27
CA GLY A 148 -11.70 -25.35 -12.13
C GLY A 148 -11.45 -26.33 -13.27
N ILE A 149 -10.29 -26.24 -13.92
CA ILE A 149 -9.87 -27.19 -14.97
C ILE A 149 -9.65 -28.58 -14.36
N GLU A 150 -8.95 -28.66 -13.22
CA GLU A 150 -8.70 -29.94 -12.55
C GLU A 150 -10.00 -30.64 -12.13
N LEU A 151 -10.98 -29.88 -11.63
CA LEU A 151 -12.28 -30.41 -11.28
C LEU A 151 -13.04 -30.92 -12.51
N LEU A 152 -12.94 -30.22 -13.64
CA LEU A 152 -13.55 -30.64 -14.89
C LEU A 152 -12.89 -31.93 -15.43
N ILE A 153 -11.55 -32.00 -15.41
CA ILE A 153 -10.80 -33.22 -15.77
C ILE A 153 -11.25 -34.40 -14.90
N ARG A 154 -11.28 -34.23 -13.56
CA ARG A 154 -11.75 -35.29 -12.64
C ARG A 154 -13.20 -35.70 -12.91
N SER A 155 -14.05 -34.74 -13.27
CA SER A 155 -15.44 -35.01 -13.61
C SER A 155 -15.57 -35.82 -14.90
N ILE A 156 -14.75 -35.51 -15.89
CA ILE A 156 -14.67 -36.23 -17.17
C ILE A 156 -14.16 -37.65 -16.95
N GLU A 157 -13.03 -37.81 -16.25
CA GLU A 157 -12.44 -39.11 -15.94
C GLU A 157 -13.40 -39.99 -15.12
N GLY A 158 -14.17 -39.40 -14.20
CA GLY A 158 -15.10 -40.12 -13.34
C GLY A 158 -16.44 -40.48 -13.97
N VAL A 159 -16.82 -39.86 -15.10
CA VAL A 159 -18.14 -40.05 -15.73
C VAL A 159 -18.06 -40.61 -17.14
N GLY A 160 -16.99 -40.31 -17.88
CA GLY A 160 -16.80 -40.70 -19.29
C GLY A 160 -16.80 -39.48 -20.21
N ALA A 161 -15.79 -39.38 -21.07
CA ALA A 161 -15.59 -38.25 -21.99
C ALA A 161 -16.71 -38.12 -23.04
N ASP A 162 -17.33 -39.23 -23.44
CA ASP A 162 -18.46 -39.31 -24.37
C ASP A 162 -19.72 -38.57 -23.87
N ARG A 163 -19.79 -38.32 -22.56
CA ARG A 163 -20.88 -37.58 -21.91
C ARG A 163 -20.61 -36.08 -21.81
N PHE A 164 -19.51 -35.55 -22.34
CA PHE A 164 -19.18 -34.12 -22.26
C PHE A 164 -19.10 -33.46 -23.64
N ASP A 165 -19.72 -32.29 -23.75
CA ASP A 165 -19.52 -31.31 -24.82
C ASP A 165 -18.84 -30.08 -24.22
N LEU A 166 -17.53 -29.95 -24.47
CA LEU A 166 -16.74 -28.81 -24.01
C LEU A 166 -16.65 -27.78 -25.11
N ARG A 167 -16.91 -26.52 -24.78
CA ARG A 167 -16.94 -25.42 -25.76
C ARG A 167 -16.08 -24.25 -25.32
N ALA A 168 -15.32 -23.64 -26.22
CA ALA A 168 -14.51 -22.47 -25.87
C ALA A 168 -15.36 -21.24 -25.51
N TYR A 169 -15.07 -20.59 -24.38
CA TYR A 169 -15.69 -19.32 -23.98
C TYR A 169 -14.86 -18.15 -24.50
N ALA A 170 -15.07 -17.77 -25.75
CA ALA A 170 -14.51 -16.57 -26.36
C ALA A 170 -15.41 -16.07 -27.52
N ILE A 171 -15.51 -14.75 -27.70
CA ILE A 171 -16.43 -14.14 -28.69
C ILE A 171 -16.14 -14.66 -30.11
N ASN A 172 -14.86 -14.78 -30.48
CA ASN A 172 -14.40 -15.30 -31.76
C ASN A 172 -14.57 -16.83 -31.91
N CYS A 173 -14.95 -17.54 -30.86
CA CYS A 173 -15.23 -18.98 -30.86
C CYS A 173 -16.72 -19.29 -30.92
N PHE A 174 -17.60 -18.36 -30.51
CA PHE A 174 -19.05 -18.61 -30.49
C PHE A 174 -19.64 -18.74 -31.90
N GLN A 175 -20.26 -19.90 -32.17
CA GLN A 175 -21.03 -20.10 -33.38
C GLN A 175 -22.29 -19.23 -33.34
N GLY A 176 -22.45 -18.31 -34.31
CA GLY A 176 -23.55 -17.34 -34.28
C GLY A 176 -23.31 -16.11 -33.38
N GLY A 177 -22.04 -15.87 -32.98
CA GLY A 177 -21.57 -14.59 -32.43
C GLY A 177 -21.76 -14.38 -30.92
N ASN A 178 -22.61 -15.17 -30.26
CA ASN A 178 -22.83 -15.09 -28.82
C ASN A 178 -23.06 -16.48 -28.19
N ILE A 179 -22.92 -16.58 -26.87
CA ILE A 179 -23.06 -17.84 -26.12
C ILE A 179 -24.44 -18.51 -26.27
N ILE A 180 -25.52 -17.74 -26.45
CA ILE A 180 -26.88 -18.29 -26.55
C ILE A 180 -27.03 -19.02 -27.89
N ASN A 181 -26.65 -18.37 -28.99
CA ASN A 181 -26.68 -18.98 -30.33
C ASN A 181 -25.74 -20.18 -30.42
N ASP A 182 -24.56 -20.08 -29.81
CA ASP A 182 -23.61 -21.19 -29.77
C ASP A 182 -24.16 -22.38 -28.98
N PHE A 183 -24.83 -22.12 -27.86
CA PHE A 183 -25.52 -23.15 -27.06
C PHE A 183 -26.65 -23.80 -27.86
N PHE A 184 -27.45 -23.03 -28.59
CA PHE A 184 -28.53 -23.57 -29.41
C PHE A 184 -28.04 -24.46 -30.53
N LYS A 185 -26.97 -24.06 -31.21
CA LYS A 185 -26.30 -24.90 -32.21
C LYS A 185 -25.74 -26.19 -31.62
N ALA A 186 -25.10 -26.11 -30.45
CA ALA A 186 -24.54 -27.28 -29.76
C ALA A 186 -25.63 -28.28 -29.32
N THR A 187 -26.79 -27.77 -28.93
CA THR A 187 -27.87 -28.56 -28.32
C THR A 187 -28.99 -28.94 -29.28
N GLY A 188 -28.97 -28.43 -30.51
CA GLY A 188 -30.01 -28.68 -31.53
C GLY A 188 -31.31 -27.89 -31.31
N ILE A 189 -31.28 -26.86 -30.46
CA ILE A 189 -32.43 -25.95 -30.26
C ILE A 189 -32.49 -25.00 -31.46
N SER A 190 -33.67 -24.84 -32.06
CA SER A 190 -33.90 -23.96 -33.21
C SER A 190 -33.91 -22.49 -32.79
N ASP A 191 -33.31 -21.62 -33.62
CA ASP A 191 -33.13 -20.19 -33.35
C ASP A 191 -34.44 -19.50 -32.92
N CYS A 192 -34.48 -19.06 -31.67
CA CYS A 192 -35.44 -18.05 -31.22
C CYS A 192 -34.76 -16.69 -31.38
N SER A 193 -35.40 -15.73 -32.05
CA SER A 193 -34.86 -14.39 -32.34
C SER A 193 -34.17 -13.76 -31.12
N VAL A 194 -32.85 -13.88 -31.03
CA VAL A 194 -32.05 -13.29 -29.95
C VAL A 194 -31.92 -11.81 -30.27
N GLN A 195 -32.65 -10.96 -29.55
CA GLN A 195 -32.31 -9.54 -29.54
C GLN A 195 -30.92 -9.37 -28.91
N ASP A 196 -30.07 -8.55 -29.54
CA ASP A 196 -28.78 -8.14 -28.99
C ASP A 196 -28.98 -7.50 -27.62
N GLY A 197 -28.90 -8.33 -26.58
CA GLY A 197 -28.95 -7.88 -25.21
C GLY A 197 -27.70 -7.06 -24.96
N ALA A 198 -27.87 -5.76 -24.70
CA ALA A 198 -26.81 -4.85 -24.30
C ALA A 198 -25.82 -5.58 -23.39
N TYR A 199 -24.59 -5.75 -23.86
CA TYR A 199 -23.54 -6.45 -23.14
C TYR A 199 -23.29 -5.73 -21.82
N VAL A 200 -23.93 -6.20 -20.75
CA VAL A 200 -23.77 -5.61 -19.42
C VAL A 200 -22.37 -6.01 -18.96
N ASN A 201 -21.38 -5.17 -19.27
CA ASN A 201 -20.03 -5.36 -18.79
C ASN A 201 -20.02 -5.10 -17.28
N ARG A 202 -20.20 -6.18 -16.50
CA ARG A 202 -20.33 -6.13 -15.04
C ARG A 202 -19.00 -5.98 -14.32
N SER A 203 -17.86 -5.88 -15.00
CA SER A 203 -16.57 -5.64 -14.34
C SER A 203 -16.45 -4.17 -13.95
N TYR A 204 -15.87 -3.89 -12.78
CA TYR A 204 -15.60 -2.49 -12.43
C TYR A 204 -14.58 -1.91 -13.40
N CYS A 205 -14.75 -0.62 -13.76
CA CYS A 205 -13.63 0.19 -14.19
C CYS A 205 -12.64 0.38 -13.02
N LEU A 206 -11.41 0.80 -13.30
CA LEU A 206 -10.37 0.87 -12.26
C LEU A 206 -10.75 1.78 -11.10
N GLU A 207 -11.42 2.89 -11.38
CA GLU A 207 -11.91 3.85 -10.38
C GLU A 207 -12.91 3.20 -9.40
N ALA A 208 -13.90 2.48 -9.93
CA ALA A 208 -14.89 1.76 -9.13
C ALA A 208 -14.25 0.63 -8.32
N LEU A 209 -13.29 -0.08 -8.94
CA LEU A 209 -12.54 -1.15 -8.27
C LEU A 209 -11.79 -0.62 -7.06
N GLU A 210 -11.03 0.46 -7.24
CA GLU A 210 -10.20 1.03 -6.18
C GLU A 210 -11.04 1.68 -5.07
N ALA A 211 -12.14 2.37 -5.43
CA ALA A 211 -13.09 2.90 -4.45
C ALA A 211 -13.70 1.78 -3.59
N LYS A 212 -14.24 0.72 -4.22
CA LYS A 212 -14.81 -0.42 -3.49
C LYS A 212 -13.75 -1.11 -2.62
N ARG A 213 -12.55 -1.35 -3.16
CA ARG A 213 -11.44 -1.98 -2.44
C ARG A 213 -11.08 -1.22 -1.16
N TRP A 214 -11.11 0.11 -1.20
CA TRP A 214 -10.86 0.94 -0.02
C TRP A 214 -12.00 0.85 0.99
N LEU A 215 -13.25 0.97 0.53
CA LEU A 215 -14.44 0.87 1.39
C LEU A 215 -14.54 -0.48 2.10
N ASN A 216 -14.10 -1.57 1.47
CA ASN A 216 -14.05 -2.89 2.07
C ASN A 216 -13.15 -2.95 3.33
N SER A 217 -12.20 -2.04 3.51
CA SER A 217 -11.37 -1.98 4.73
C SER A 217 -12.11 -1.44 5.95
N LEU A 218 -13.29 -0.83 5.77
CA LEU A 218 -14.11 -0.28 6.85
C LEU A 218 -15.07 -1.29 7.48
N LEU A 219 -15.17 -2.51 6.93
CA LEU A 219 -16.13 -3.53 7.38
C LEU A 219 -17.57 -3.01 7.48
N LEU A 220 -18.03 -2.31 6.45
CA LEU A 220 -19.36 -1.70 6.42
C LEU A 220 -20.49 -2.74 6.56
N PRO A 221 -21.64 -2.37 7.15
CA PRO A 221 -22.81 -3.24 7.19
C PRO A 221 -23.23 -3.69 5.79
N LYS A 222 -23.61 -4.97 5.66
CA LYS A 222 -23.96 -5.60 4.36
C LYS A 222 -24.95 -4.79 3.52
N LYS A 223 -25.98 -4.19 4.14
CA LYS A 223 -26.96 -3.34 3.45
C LYS A 223 -26.34 -2.11 2.78
N ILE A 224 -25.35 -1.48 3.42
CA ILE A 224 -24.60 -0.34 2.87
C ILE A 224 -23.66 -0.84 1.78
N ASP A 225 -22.98 -1.96 2.02
CA ASP A 225 -22.04 -2.59 1.09
C ASP A 225 -22.70 -2.97 -0.26
N ASP A 226 -23.90 -3.53 -0.19
CA ASP A 226 -24.74 -3.90 -1.35
C ASP A 226 -25.16 -2.67 -2.16
N GLN A 227 -25.50 -1.56 -1.49
CA GLN A 227 -25.83 -0.29 -2.15
C GLN A 227 -24.61 0.32 -2.87
N ILE A 228 -23.43 0.27 -2.23
CA ILE A 228 -22.17 0.72 -2.83
C ILE A 228 -21.84 -0.12 -4.06
N ASP A 229 -21.96 -1.45 -3.96
CA ASP A 229 -21.66 -2.35 -5.08
C ASP A 229 -22.58 -2.09 -6.28
N LEU A 230 -23.89 -1.98 -6.04
CA LEU A 230 -24.87 -1.68 -7.09
C LEU A 230 -24.54 -0.35 -7.79
N LEU A 231 -24.23 0.68 -7.01
CA LEU A 231 -23.91 2.01 -7.53
C LEU A 231 -22.60 1.99 -8.33
N LEU A 232 -21.51 1.45 -7.78
CA LEU A 232 -20.23 1.40 -8.48
C LEU A 232 -20.25 0.53 -9.74
N GLN A 233 -21.16 -0.45 -9.84
CA GLN A 233 -21.36 -1.22 -11.07
C GLN A 233 -22.02 -0.40 -12.19
N SER A 234 -22.80 0.64 -11.87
CA SER A 234 -23.37 1.55 -12.86
C SER A 234 -22.39 2.65 -13.29
N TYR A 235 -21.20 2.73 -12.67
CA TYR A 235 -20.22 3.75 -13.02
C TYR A 235 -19.54 3.48 -14.37
N ASN A 236 -19.65 4.43 -15.29
CA ASN A 236 -19.01 4.38 -16.61
C ASN A 236 -17.69 5.18 -16.64
N GLY A 237 -16.72 4.79 -15.83
CA GLY A 237 -15.41 5.43 -15.78
C GLY A 237 -14.54 5.19 -17.04
N PRO A 238 -13.52 6.03 -17.28
CA PRO A 238 -12.69 5.98 -18.49
C PRO A 238 -11.72 4.78 -18.51
N THR A 239 -11.32 4.26 -17.34
CA THR A 239 -10.28 3.22 -17.25
C THR A 239 -10.88 1.81 -17.21
N ARG A 240 -11.32 1.32 -18.38
CA ARG A 240 -11.95 -0.02 -18.52
C ARG A 240 -11.02 -1.11 -19.03
N GLU A 241 -10.04 -0.75 -19.86
CA GLU A 241 -9.06 -1.68 -20.43
C GLU A 241 -7.76 -1.62 -19.64
N TYR A 242 -7.76 -2.24 -18.46
CA TYR A 242 -6.59 -2.30 -17.58
C TYR A 242 -6.25 -3.73 -17.18
N SER A 243 -4.98 -3.95 -16.84
CA SER A 243 -4.50 -5.12 -16.12
C SER A 243 -3.77 -4.66 -14.86
N LEU A 244 -3.92 -5.42 -13.77
CA LEU A 244 -3.18 -5.19 -12.53
C LEU A 244 -1.94 -6.09 -12.42
N LEU A 245 -1.67 -6.87 -13.47
CA LEU A 245 -0.55 -7.80 -13.53
C LEU A 245 0.63 -7.11 -14.23
N PRO A 246 1.83 -7.07 -13.63
CA PRO A 246 3.05 -6.75 -14.36
C PRO A 246 3.24 -7.67 -15.57
N CYS A 247 3.92 -7.19 -16.60
CA CYS A 247 4.08 -7.91 -17.87
C CYS A 247 4.72 -9.30 -17.68
N ASP A 248 5.80 -9.39 -16.90
CA ASP A 248 6.49 -10.64 -16.57
C ASP A 248 5.57 -11.64 -15.84
N VAL A 249 4.77 -11.15 -14.88
CA VAL A 249 3.80 -11.97 -14.15
C VAL A 249 2.69 -12.44 -15.08
N TYR A 250 2.17 -11.56 -15.94
CA TYR A 250 1.11 -11.87 -16.89
C TYR A 250 1.54 -12.95 -17.88
N GLU A 251 2.72 -12.83 -18.50
CA GLU A 251 3.25 -13.83 -19.43
C GLU A 251 3.46 -15.19 -18.76
N ARG A 252 4.01 -15.19 -17.53
CA ARG A 252 4.16 -16.41 -16.74
C ARG A 252 2.81 -17.10 -16.47
N LEU A 253 1.79 -16.33 -16.12
CA LEU A 253 0.43 -16.86 -15.89
C LEU A 253 -0.25 -17.28 -17.19
N ARG A 254 -0.01 -16.57 -18.30
CA ARG A 254 -0.48 -16.96 -19.64
C ARG A 254 0.06 -18.34 -20.01
N GLN A 255 1.35 -18.59 -19.80
CA GLN A 255 1.94 -19.90 -20.09
C GLN A 255 1.30 -21.02 -19.24
N GLN A 256 1.05 -20.77 -17.96
CA GLN A 256 0.33 -21.72 -17.09
C GLN A 256 -1.11 -21.98 -17.58
N ALA A 257 -1.80 -20.95 -18.05
CA ALA A 257 -3.15 -21.08 -18.61
C ALA A 257 -3.14 -21.94 -19.88
N ILE A 258 -2.19 -21.69 -20.79
CA ILE A 258 -2.02 -22.46 -22.03
C ILE A 258 -1.81 -23.95 -21.71
N THR A 259 -0.84 -24.27 -20.85
CA THR A 259 -0.56 -25.65 -20.44
C THR A 259 -1.77 -26.33 -19.82
N ALA A 260 -2.54 -25.61 -18.98
CA ALA A 260 -3.75 -26.17 -18.37
C ALA A 260 -4.87 -26.43 -19.39
N LEU A 261 -5.04 -25.53 -20.37
CA LEU A 261 -6.03 -25.67 -21.44
C LEU A 261 -5.66 -26.81 -22.40
N GLU A 262 -4.39 -26.92 -22.79
CA GLU A 262 -3.89 -28.03 -23.63
C GLU A 262 -4.08 -29.39 -22.94
N ARG A 263 -3.81 -29.46 -21.63
CA ARG A 263 -4.09 -30.66 -20.82
C ARG A 263 -5.58 -31.01 -20.84
N LEU A 264 -6.48 -30.05 -20.64
CA LEU A 264 -7.92 -30.32 -20.69
C LEU A 264 -8.35 -30.82 -22.08
N ASN A 265 -7.87 -30.18 -23.13
CA ASN A 265 -8.18 -30.56 -24.51
C ASN A 265 -7.67 -31.96 -24.88
N SER A 266 -6.56 -32.41 -24.28
CA SER A 266 -6.09 -33.80 -24.46
C SER A 266 -6.97 -34.86 -23.79
N VAL A 267 -7.76 -34.48 -22.77
CA VAL A 267 -8.68 -35.39 -22.07
C VAL A 267 -10.02 -35.44 -22.80
N THR A 268 -10.53 -34.29 -23.26
CA THR A 268 -11.74 -34.19 -24.08
C THR A 268 -11.63 -32.97 -24.98
N ALA A 269 -11.92 -33.16 -26.26
CA ALA A 269 -11.82 -32.10 -27.26
C ALA A 269 -12.72 -30.92 -26.88
N ILE A 270 -12.14 -29.71 -26.95
CA ILE A 270 -12.87 -28.47 -26.76
C ILE A 270 -13.26 -27.95 -28.16
N GLU A 271 -14.54 -27.74 -28.39
CA GLU A 271 -15.03 -27.18 -29.65
C GLU A 271 -14.41 -25.80 -29.88
N SER A 272 -13.87 -25.60 -31.09
CA SER A 272 -13.11 -24.40 -31.49
C SER A 272 -11.81 -24.14 -30.69
N PHE A 273 -11.15 -25.20 -30.19
CA PHE A 273 -9.91 -25.09 -29.41
C PHE A 273 -8.80 -24.33 -30.13
N ASP A 274 -8.53 -24.58 -31.42
CA ASP A 274 -7.42 -23.93 -32.12
C ASP A 274 -7.56 -22.40 -32.15
N ARG A 275 -8.78 -21.92 -32.46
CA ARG A 275 -9.10 -20.48 -32.40
C ARG A 275 -9.02 -19.94 -30.97
N PHE A 276 -9.40 -20.75 -29.99
CA PHE A 276 -9.39 -20.36 -28.59
C PHE A 276 -7.97 -20.24 -28.04
N ILE A 277 -7.13 -21.25 -28.23
CA ILE A 277 -5.75 -21.25 -27.73
C ILE A 277 -4.92 -20.19 -28.46
N GLU A 278 -5.15 -19.98 -29.75
CA GLU A 278 -4.50 -18.91 -30.51
C GLU A 278 -4.90 -17.54 -29.96
N SER A 279 -6.17 -17.34 -29.62
CA SER A 279 -6.61 -16.09 -28.98
C SER A 279 -5.93 -15.85 -27.63
N VAL A 280 -5.74 -16.90 -26.81
CA VAL A 280 -5.04 -16.79 -25.52
C VAL A 280 -3.55 -16.46 -25.71
N LYS A 281 -2.92 -17.02 -26.75
CA LYS A 281 -1.51 -16.80 -27.12
C LYS A 281 -1.28 -15.39 -27.65
N THR A 282 -2.17 -14.88 -28.50
CA THR A 282 -1.95 -13.65 -29.28
C THR A 282 -2.60 -12.40 -28.70
N THR A 283 -3.65 -12.53 -27.88
CA THR A 283 -4.36 -11.35 -27.34
C THR A 283 -3.40 -10.52 -26.50
N PRO A 284 -3.12 -9.25 -26.85
CA PRO A 284 -2.18 -8.41 -26.10
C PRO A 284 -2.69 -8.18 -24.69
N GLN A 285 -1.77 -8.10 -23.73
CA GLN A 285 -2.12 -7.72 -22.37
C GLN A 285 -2.78 -6.34 -22.37
N ARG A 286 -3.86 -6.17 -21.61
CA ARG A 286 -4.41 -4.84 -21.33
C ARG A 286 -3.36 -3.96 -20.65
N LYS A 287 -3.50 -2.64 -20.76
CA LYS A 287 -2.56 -1.68 -20.16
C LYS A 287 -2.32 -1.99 -18.68
N TYR A 288 -1.08 -2.33 -18.33
CA TYR A 288 -0.69 -2.54 -16.94
C TYR A 288 -0.77 -1.23 -16.16
N ILE A 289 -1.42 -1.28 -15.00
CA ILE A 289 -1.46 -0.19 -14.02
C ILE A 289 -1.08 -0.76 -12.66
N SER A 290 0.00 -0.23 -12.08
CA SER A 290 0.44 -0.62 -10.74
C SER A 290 -0.62 -0.26 -9.70
N GLN A 291 -0.92 -1.18 -8.77
CA GLN A 291 -1.87 -0.89 -7.68
C GLN A 291 -1.37 0.15 -6.68
N ALA A 292 -0.08 0.49 -6.71
CA ALA A 292 0.45 1.63 -5.96
C ALA A 292 0.00 2.96 -6.60
N GLU A 293 -0.02 3.01 -7.93
CA GLU A 293 -0.36 4.18 -8.74
C GLU A 293 -1.88 4.31 -8.94
N SER A 294 -2.60 3.18 -9.04
CA SER A 294 -4.06 3.15 -9.22
C SER A 294 -4.85 3.79 -8.07
N ARG A 295 -4.21 4.01 -6.91
CA ARG A 295 -4.88 4.53 -5.70
C ARG A 295 -5.56 5.87 -5.91
N HIS A 296 -5.03 6.72 -6.79
CA HIS A 296 -5.66 8.01 -7.05
C HIS A 296 -7.01 7.87 -7.79
N PHE A 297 -7.25 6.75 -8.50
CA PHE A 297 -8.50 6.52 -9.23
C PHE A 297 -9.70 6.31 -8.29
N ALA A 298 -9.48 5.93 -7.03
CA ALA A 298 -10.53 5.82 -6.02
C ALA A 298 -11.29 7.14 -5.80
N LEU A 299 -10.62 8.30 -6.00
CA LEU A 299 -11.25 9.62 -5.90
C LEU A 299 -12.44 9.76 -6.82
N ASN A 300 -12.29 9.35 -8.08
CA ASN A 300 -13.35 9.44 -9.08
C ASN A 300 -14.53 8.52 -8.70
N GLY A 301 -14.24 7.35 -8.13
CA GLY A 301 -15.28 6.46 -7.60
C GLY A 301 -16.01 7.05 -6.39
N PHE A 302 -15.32 7.72 -5.46
CA PHE A 302 -15.96 8.42 -4.34
C PHE A 302 -16.77 9.62 -4.81
N GLU A 303 -16.26 10.38 -5.78
CA GLU A 303 -16.95 11.51 -6.41
C GLU A 303 -18.25 11.06 -7.06
N PHE A 304 -18.22 9.93 -7.76
CA PHE A 304 -19.41 9.32 -8.32
C PHE A 304 -20.42 8.92 -7.25
N ILE A 305 -20.00 8.26 -6.15
CA ILE A 305 -20.90 7.92 -5.03
C ILE A 305 -21.55 9.17 -4.44
N PHE A 306 -20.78 10.24 -4.23
CA PHE A 306 -21.30 11.50 -3.70
C PHE A 306 -22.31 12.15 -4.64
N LYS A 307 -22.03 12.19 -5.94
CA LYS A 307 -22.92 12.79 -6.95
C LYS A 307 -24.25 12.04 -7.08
N GLU A 308 -24.19 10.72 -7.19
CA GLU A 308 -25.38 9.91 -7.45
C GLU A 308 -26.18 9.58 -6.18
N ASN A 309 -25.51 9.42 -5.04
CA ASN A 309 -26.17 9.12 -3.77
C ASN A 309 -25.48 9.82 -2.58
N PRO A 310 -25.74 11.13 -2.40
CA PRO A 310 -25.15 11.90 -1.30
C PRO A 310 -25.45 11.31 0.08
N ARG A 311 -26.66 10.73 0.28
CA ARG A 311 -27.03 10.11 1.56
C ARG A 311 -26.14 8.91 1.87
N LEU A 312 -25.95 8.01 0.91
CA LEU A 312 -25.05 6.86 1.05
C LEU A 312 -23.62 7.32 1.33
N TYR A 313 -23.17 8.35 0.62
CA TYR A 313 -21.87 8.96 0.86
C TYR A 313 -21.70 9.45 2.31
N PHE A 314 -22.67 10.20 2.84
CA PHE A 314 -22.61 10.70 4.21
C PHE A 314 -22.69 9.57 5.25
N CYS A 315 -23.44 8.50 4.99
CA CYS A 315 -23.42 7.31 5.83
C CYS A 315 -22.00 6.70 5.89
N ILE A 316 -21.33 6.54 4.75
CA ILE A 316 -19.94 6.06 4.70
C ILE A 316 -19.03 6.98 5.50
N ALA A 317 -19.17 8.30 5.32
CA ALA A 317 -18.38 9.30 6.00
C ALA A 317 -18.59 9.27 7.53
N GLU A 318 -19.81 9.00 8.00
CA GLU A 318 -20.12 8.80 9.42
C GLU A 318 -19.42 7.55 9.98
N TYR A 319 -19.43 6.43 9.26
CA TYR A 319 -18.68 5.23 9.64
C TYR A 319 -17.18 5.51 9.76
N VAL A 320 -16.62 6.23 8.78
CA VAL A 320 -15.22 6.66 8.80
C VAL A 320 -14.93 7.54 10.02
N SER A 321 -15.83 8.46 10.38
CA SER A 321 -15.63 9.34 11.53
C SER A 321 -15.57 8.59 12.87
N LYS A 322 -16.25 7.46 12.99
CA LYS A 322 -16.26 6.61 14.21
C LYS A 322 -14.95 5.84 14.40
N GLU A 323 -14.24 5.53 13.32
CA GLU A 323 -12.93 4.86 13.33
C GLU A 323 -11.75 5.83 13.55
N VAL A 324 -12.01 7.14 13.66
CA VAL A 324 -10.98 8.18 13.88
C VAL A 324 -11.13 8.79 15.27
N ASP A 325 -10.10 8.70 16.11
CA ASP A 325 -10.04 9.50 17.36
C ASP A 325 -10.16 10.99 17.02
N GLY A 326 -11.18 11.66 17.55
CA GLY A 326 -11.46 13.08 17.30
C GLY A 326 -12.60 13.38 16.32
N ALA A 327 -13.65 12.54 16.28
CA ALA A 327 -14.80 12.63 15.37
C ALA A 327 -15.47 14.02 15.26
N SER A 328 -15.36 14.90 16.27
CA SER A 328 -15.90 16.27 16.22
C SER A 328 -15.31 17.11 15.09
N ASP A 329 -14.01 16.95 14.78
CA ASP A 329 -13.30 17.71 13.74
C ASP A 329 -13.66 17.26 12.32
N PHE A 330 -14.21 16.04 12.16
CA PHE A 330 -14.53 15.49 10.84
C PHE A 330 -15.67 16.27 10.16
N PHE A 331 -16.61 16.78 10.96
CA PHE A 331 -17.79 17.54 10.51
C PHE A 331 -17.70 19.05 10.76
N SER A 332 -16.74 19.54 11.55
CA SER A 332 -16.68 20.95 11.98
C SER A 332 -15.65 21.81 11.22
N VAL A 333 -15.79 21.98 9.90
CA VAL A 333 -15.15 23.13 9.20
C VAL A 333 -16.04 23.61 8.06
N SER A 334 -16.50 24.85 8.18
CA SER A 334 -17.32 25.61 7.25
C SER A 334 -16.52 26.14 6.04
N LYS A 335 -15.96 25.25 5.21
CA LYS A 335 -15.65 25.55 3.79
C LYS A 335 -15.91 24.33 2.88
N PRO A 336 -16.54 24.50 1.71
CA PRO A 336 -17.18 23.41 0.94
C PRO A 336 -16.24 22.57 0.05
N ASN A 337 -14.92 22.73 0.13
CA ASN A 337 -13.94 21.96 -0.64
C ASN A 337 -13.25 20.95 0.27
N SER A 338 -13.47 19.65 0.22
CA SER A 338 -14.57 18.85 -0.32
C SER A 338 -14.73 17.66 0.62
N TYR A 339 -15.94 17.20 0.93
CA TYR A 339 -16.10 15.99 1.77
C TYR A 339 -15.38 14.78 1.13
N LEU A 340 -15.32 14.76 -0.20
CA LEU A 340 -14.60 13.80 -1.06
C LEU A 340 -13.12 13.64 -0.71
N GLU A 341 -12.40 14.75 -0.54
CA GLU A 341 -11.00 14.72 -0.13
C GLU A 341 -10.82 14.06 1.25
N ARG A 342 -11.79 14.18 2.17
CA ARG A 342 -11.66 13.62 3.52
C ARG A 342 -11.67 12.09 3.54
N LEU A 343 -12.54 11.45 2.76
CA LEU A 343 -12.51 9.98 2.60
C LEU A 343 -11.19 9.55 1.96
N TYR A 344 -10.75 10.26 0.92
CA TYR A 344 -9.47 9.97 0.27
C TYR A 344 -8.27 10.11 1.21
N TYR A 345 -8.20 11.18 2.00
CA TYR A 345 -7.14 11.39 2.97
C TYR A 345 -7.18 10.38 4.11
N PHE A 346 -8.37 10.06 4.62
CA PHE A 346 -8.57 9.01 5.63
C PHE A 346 -7.93 7.68 5.19
N PHE A 347 -8.30 7.20 4.00
CA PHE A 347 -7.77 5.94 3.47
C PHE A 347 -6.31 6.02 2.99
N LYS A 348 -5.79 7.22 2.69
CA LYS A 348 -4.34 7.45 2.54
C LYS A 348 -3.55 7.36 3.86
N GLY A 349 -4.22 7.13 5.00
CA GLY A 349 -3.59 7.15 6.31
C GLY A 349 -3.30 8.55 6.84
N ARG A 350 -3.92 9.59 6.25
CA ARG A 350 -3.81 10.99 6.66
C ARG A 350 -5.07 11.40 7.42
N ARG A 351 -5.01 11.38 8.75
CA ARG A 351 -6.04 12.03 9.60
C ARG A 351 -6.06 13.54 9.32
N SER A 352 -7.25 14.09 9.03
CA SER A 352 -7.72 15.50 9.09
C SER A 352 -6.76 16.66 8.67
N PRO A 353 -7.24 17.71 7.98
CA PRO A 353 -6.45 18.89 7.61
C PRO A 353 -5.77 19.62 8.79
N ASN A 354 -6.15 19.35 10.06
CA ASN A 354 -5.41 19.83 11.24
C ASN A 354 -3.97 19.26 11.34
N ARG A 355 -3.60 18.23 10.55
CA ARG A 355 -2.22 17.73 10.41
C ARG A 355 -1.41 18.35 9.26
N ASP A 356 -1.94 19.31 8.49
CA ASP A 356 -1.12 20.01 7.49
C ASP A 356 -0.01 20.88 8.11
N LEU A 357 -0.01 21.07 9.42
CA LEU A 357 1.20 21.51 10.11
C LEU A 357 2.26 20.41 10.22
N GLN A 358 1.93 19.15 10.51
CA GLN A 358 2.96 18.14 10.81
C GLN A 358 3.59 17.46 9.60
N SER A 359 3.06 17.65 8.39
CA SER A 359 3.70 17.21 7.13
C SER A 359 4.60 18.28 6.49
N SER A 360 4.53 19.55 6.96
CA SER A 360 5.28 20.67 6.38
C SER A 360 6.04 21.54 7.38
N PHE A 361 5.88 21.29 8.69
CA PHE A 361 6.55 22.07 9.74
C PHE A 361 7.92 21.49 10.10
N LEU A 362 8.97 22.31 9.97
CA LEU A 362 10.34 21.93 10.29
C LEU A 362 10.81 22.52 11.61
N ILE A 363 11.43 21.69 12.45
CA ILE A 363 12.09 22.12 13.69
C ILE A 363 13.58 22.13 13.43
N PHE A 364 14.14 23.31 13.16
CA PHE A 364 15.57 23.49 13.01
C PHE A 364 16.23 23.68 14.37
N LEU A 365 16.81 22.60 14.88
CA LEU A 365 17.69 22.62 16.04
C LEU A 365 19.02 23.24 15.62
N HIS A 366 19.23 24.50 15.98
CA HIS A 366 20.42 25.23 15.59
C HIS A 366 21.53 24.98 16.61
N VAL A 367 22.55 24.20 16.25
CA VAL A 367 23.79 24.13 17.03
C VAL A 367 24.61 25.41 16.80
N PRO A 368 25.05 26.13 17.84
CA PRO A 368 25.90 27.30 17.67
C PRO A 368 27.14 27.02 16.82
N LYS A 369 27.36 27.86 15.80
CA LYS A 369 28.54 27.88 14.91
C LYS A 369 28.64 26.73 13.89
N THR A 370 27.52 26.10 13.53
CA THR A 370 27.43 25.02 12.52
C THR A 370 26.62 25.42 11.27
N ALA A 371 27.01 26.51 10.59
CA ALA A 371 26.29 27.09 9.44
C ALA A 371 24.81 27.48 9.69
N GLY A 372 24.28 27.40 10.92
CA GLY A 372 22.85 27.58 11.15
C GLY A 372 22.31 28.99 10.94
N THR A 373 23.16 30.03 10.87
CA THR A 373 22.71 31.35 10.41
C THR A 373 22.42 31.34 8.90
N SER A 374 23.21 30.62 8.11
CA SER A 374 23.00 30.43 6.67
C SER A 374 21.74 29.61 6.44
N PHE A 375 21.58 28.47 7.12
CA PHE A 375 20.39 27.63 6.96
C PHE A 375 19.11 28.30 7.46
N ARG A 376 19.14 29.05 8.57
CA ARG A 376 18.00 29.88 8.99
C ARG A 376 17.65 30.92 7.93
N SER A 377 18.64 31.54 7.30
CA SER A 377 18.39 32.49 6.22
C SER A 377 17.74 31.80 5.02
N ALA A 378 18.16 30.57 4.69
CA ALA A 378 17.52 29.75 3.65
C ALA A 378 16.06 29.39 4.00
N LEU A 379 15.76 29.02 5.26
CA LEU A 379 14.40 28.79 5.74
C LEU A 379 13.54 30.06 5.62
N CYS A 380 14.07 31.22 6.05
CA CYS A 380 13.36 32.50 5.96
C CYS A 380 13.14 32.94 4.50
N SER A 381 14.08 32.67 3.60
CA SER A 381 13.95 32.95 2.17
C SER A 381 12.87 32.08 1.53
N TYR A 382 12.88 30.79 1.83
CA TYR A 382 11.95 29.81 1.25
C TYR A 382 10.52 29.93 1.78
N TYR A 383 10.33 30.02 3.11
CA TYR A 383 8.99 30.09 3.72
C TYR A 383 8.47 31.53 3.90
N GLY A 384 9.36 32.52 3.90
CA GLY A 384 9.11 33.90 4.34
C GLY A 384 9.39 34.07 5.84
N ALA A 385 10.10 35.15 6.19
CA ALA A 385 10.58 35.39 7.57
C ALA A 385 9.46 35.36 8.64
N ARG A 386 8.26 35.85 8.31
CA ARG A 386 7.10 35.85 9.23
C ARG A 386 6.53 34.45 9.51
N LYS A 387 6.88 33.46 8.69
CA LYS A 387 6.47 32.05 8.84
C LYS A 387 7.54 31.20 9.52
N VAL A 388 8.65 31.78 9.97
CA VAL A 388 9.67 31.09 10.77
C VAL A 388 9.59 31.57 12.21
N CYS A 389 9.13 30.69 13.09
CA CYS A 389 9.10 30.90 14.54
C CYS A 389 10.52 30.74 15.10
N THR A 390 10.86 31.53 16.11
CA THR A 390 12.22 31.60 16.65
C THR A 390 12.27 31.49 18.18
N ASP A 391 13.16 30.63 18.68
CA ASP A 391 13.38 30.32 20.10
C ASP A 391 14.87 30.46 20.45
N TYR A 392 15.36 31.70 20.47
CA TYR A 392 16.73 32.05 20.85
C TYR A 392 16.74 32.68 22.24
N ARG A 393 17.08 31.91 23.27
CA ARG A 393 17.22 32.44 24.64
C ARG A 393 18.52 33.28 24.75
N GLY A 394 18.46 34.42 25.45
CA GLY A 394 19.65 35.26 25.70
C GLY A 394 19.59 36.73 25.23
N GLY A 395 18.42 37.38 25.24
CA GLY A 395 18.33 38.85 25.20
C GLY A 395 18.28 39.53 23.82
N SER A 396 18.16 38.80 22.71
CA SER A 396 17.95 39.42 21.40
C SER A 396 16.46 39.48 21.02
N GLN A 397 16.07 40.45 20.18
CA GLN A 397 14.74 40.66 19.60
C GLN A 397 14.19 39.49 18.75
N LEU A 398 14.81 38.30 18.84
CA LEU A 398 14.56 37.13 17.99
C LEU A 398 13.73 36.03 18.68
N VAL A 399 12.99 36.32 19.76
CA VAL A 399 12.02 35.35 20.32
C VAL A 399 10.63 35.69 19.81
N SER A 400 9.99 34.74 19.14
CA SER A 400 8.63 34.92 18.62
C SER A 400 7.61 35.04 19.77
N SER A 401 6.60 35.90 19.60
CA SER A 401 5.58 36.18 20.64
C SER A 401 4.85 34.92 21.12
N ILE A 402 4.61 33.95 20.22
CA ILE A 402 4.02 32.66 20.56
C ILE A 402 4.90 31.84 21.51
N ILE A 403 6.22 31.87 21.35
CA ILE A 403 7.17 31.18 22.25
C ILE A 403 7.16 31.87 23.61
N ARG A 404 7.21 33.22 23.63
CA ARG A 404 7.17 33.99 24.87
C ARG A 404 5.91 33.67 25.67
N LYS A 405 4.73 33.74 25.04
CA LYS A 405 3.43 33.50 25.68
C LYS A 405 3.29 32.09 26.25
N TYR A 406 3.62 31.05 25.47
CA TYR A 406 3.31 29.68 25.88
C TYR A 406 4.48 29.01 26.60
N LEU A 407 5.71 29.15 26.12
CA LEU A 407 6.85 28.39 26.65
C LEU A 407 7.66 29.13 27.72
N ILE A 408 7.61 30.47 27.75
CA ILE A 408 8.33 31.27 28.76
C ILE A 408 7.39 31.68 29.88
N GLU A 409 6.26 32.31 29.56
CA GLU A 409 5.31 32.83 30.57
C GLU A 409 4.46 31.73 31.21
N LYS A 410 4.06 30.71 30.44
CA LYS A 410 3.10 29.67 30.88
C LYS A 410 3.69 28.28 31.08
N ASN A 411 4.90 28.03 30.55
CA ASN A 411 5.50 26.69 30.51
C ASN A 411 4.57 25.59 29.97
N ASP A 412 3.81 25.90 28.92
CA ASP A 412 2.71 25.09 28.37
C ASP A 412 3.04 24.62 26.94
N LEU A 413 3.65 23.44 26.84
CA LEU A 413 4.08 22.86 25.55
C LEU A 413 2.90 22.39 24.69
N ASP A 414 1.83 21.89 25.30
CA ASP A 414 0.64 21.42 24.58
C ASP A 414 -0.20 22.59 24.06
N GLY A 415 -0.33 23.66 24.85
CA GLY A 415 -0.91 24.92 24.40
C GLY A 415 -0.06 25.58 23.32
N PHE A 416 1.28 25.52 23.42
CA PHE A 416 2.17 25.95 22.34
C PHE A 416 1.92 25.17 21.06
N LYS A 417 1.89 23.83 21.12
CA LYS A 417 1.61 22.97 19.97
C LYS A 417 0.25 23.27 19.34
N SER A 418 -0.77 23.47 20.18
CA SER A 418 -2.13 23.82 19.74
C SER A 418 -2.20 25.20 19.10
N ALA A 419 -1.49 26.18 19.64
CA ALA A 419 -1.42 27.53 19.10
C ALA A 419 -0.62 27.57 17.79
N LEU A 420 0.49 26.84 17.72
CA LEU A 420 1.29 26.66 16.52
C LEU A 420 0.41 26.04 15.42
N GLY A 421 -0.39 25.02 15.76
CA GLY A 421 -1.39 24.39 14.90
C GLY A 421 -2.43 25.32 14.27
N ARG A 422 -2.68 26.49 14.88
CA ARG A 422 -3.61 27.51 14.38
C ARG A 422 -2.91 28.70 13.72
N SER A 423 -1.57 28.67 13.67
CA SER A 423 -0.75 29.75 13.15
C SER A 423 -0.36 29.52 11.69
N SER A 424 0.25 30.54 11.07
CA SER A 424 0.83 30.44 9.72
C SER A 424 2.30 29.99 9.72
N TYR A 425 2.87 29.64 10.88
CA TYR A 425 4.26 29.21 10.98
C TYR A 425 4.50 27.87 10.25
N LYS A 426 5.63 27.80 9.55
CA LYS A 426 6.11 26.64 8.77
C LYS A 426 7.44 26.09 9.27
N ALA A 427 8.14 26.82 10.12
CA ALA A 427 9.32 26.30 10.79
C ALA A 427 9.50 26.91 12.18
N LEU A 428 10.22 26.20 13.04
CA LEU A 428 10.77 26.66 14.31
C LEU A 428 12.30 26.61 14.21
N SER A 429 13.00 27.65 14.66
CA SER A 429 14.46 27.67 14.70
C SER A 429 14.96 28.24 16.02
N GLY A 430 15.95 27.60 16.64
CA GLY A 430 16.45 28.06 17.93
C GLY A 430 17.61 27.24 18.50
N HIS A 431 18.16 27.74 19.59
CA HIS A 431 19.18 27.05 20.38
C HIS A 431 18.49 26.31 21.53
N PHE A 432 18.19 25.04 21.33
CA PHE A 432 17.53 24.20 22.31
C PHE A 432 18.00 22.74 22.18
N ASN A 433 17.82 21.98 23.25
CA ASN A 433 17.97 20.54 23.22
C ASN A 433 16.76 19.89 22.53
N ALA A 434 16.96 18.78 21.81
CA ALA A 434 15.90 18.03 21.14
C ALA A 434 14.77 17.58 22.08
N GLU A 435 15.08 17.18 23.33
CA GLU A 435 14.13 16.81 24.39
C GLU A 435 13.06 17.86 24.66
N ARG A 436 13.40 19.14 24.45
CA ARG A 436 12.46 20.24 24.69
C ARG A 436 11.19 20.12 23.84
N TYR A 437 11.29 19.50 22.66
CA TYR A 437 10.19 19.40 21.70
C TYR A 437 9.85 17.94 21.33
N SER A 438 10.70 16.96 21.63
CA SER A 438 10.51 15.56 21.22
C SER A 438 9.26 14.90 21.81
N GLY A 439 8.83 15.30 23.02
CA GLY A 439 7.60 14.77 23.64
C GLY A 439 6.31 15.18 22.93
N SER A 440 6.31 16.32 22.23
CA SER A 440 5.11 16.87 21.58
C SER A 440 5.20 16.86 20.05
N PHE A 441 6.41 16.80 19.49
CA PHE A 441 6.69 16.82 18.06
C PHE A 441 7.47 15.59 17.65
N ARG A 442 7.11 15.01 16.50
CA ARG A 442 7.75 13.78 16.03
C ARG A 442 9.21 14.04 15.66
N PRO A 443 10.10 13.07 15.87
CA PRO A 443 11.51 13.24 15.54
C PRO A 443 11.79 13.51 14.06
N ASP A 444 10.97 12.99 13.15
CA ASP A 444 11.08 13.25 11.71
C ASP A 444 10.70 14.68 11.29
N MET A 445 10.38 15.56 12.23
CA MET A 445 10.22 17.01 12.00
C MET A 445 11.52 17.79 12.24
N PHE A 446 12.52 17.18 12.89
CA PHE A 446 13.75 17.86 13.28
C PHE A 446 14.74 17.90 12.13
N VAL A 447 15.44 19.02 11.99
CA VAL A 447 16.60 19.17 11.12
C VAL A 447 17.72 19.85 11.88
N SER A 448 18.97 19.56 11.54
CA SER A 448 20.13 20.15 12.19
C SER A 448 21.36 20.16 11.28
N PHE A 449 22.42 20.84 11.72
CA PHE A 449 23.74 20.82 11.10
C PHE A 449 24.81 20.62 12.18
N VAL A 450 25.75 19.72 11.90
CA VAL A 450 26.95 19.50 12.71
C VAL A 450 28.17 20.11 12.02
N ARG A 451 29.28 20.17 12.75
CA ARG A 451 30.56 20.71 12.31
C ARG A 451 31.69 19.98 13.02
N GLU A 452 32.86 19.90 12.38
CA GLU A 452 34.07 19.43 13.04
C GLU A 452 34.25 20.14 14.41
N PRO A 453 34.37 19.39 15.52
CA PRO A 453 34.16 19.96 16.86
C PRO A 453 35.19 21.01 17.25
N ILE A 454 36.45 20.86 16.84
CA ILE A 454 37.51 21.83 17.12
C ILE A 454 37.31 23.11 16.30
N SER A 455 36.99 22.98 15.02
CA SER A 455 36.66 24.08 14.12
C SER A 455 35.44 24.87 14.61
N ARG A 456 34.45 24.18 15.18
CA ARG A 456 33.30 24.81 15.85
C ARG A 456 33.74 25.60 17.08
N LEU A 457 34.61 25.05 17.93
CA LEU A 457 35.16 25.72 19.12
C LEU A 457 35.95 26.97 18.74
N VAL A 458 36.86 26.87 17.77
CA VAL A 458 37.62 28.01 17.23
C VAL A 458 36.65 29.08 16.73
N SER A 459 35.62 28.69 15.96
CA SER A 459 34.63 29.64 15.44
C SER A 459 33.81 30.32 16.55
N LEU A 460 33.54 29.61 17.65
CA LEU A 460 32.85 30.16 18.82
C LEU A 460 33.75 31.15 19.58
N TYR A 461 35.00 30.78 19.83
CA TYR A 461 35.99 31.63 20.48
C TYR A 461 36.17 32.94 19.73
N LEU A 462 36.43 32.88 18.41
CA LEU A 462 36.59 34.08 17.57
C LEU A 462 35.34 34.97 17.55
N HIS A 463 34.16 34.39 17.65
CA HIS A 463 32.92 35.15 17.77
C HIS A 463 32.79 35.83 19.14
N LYS A 464 33.16 35.15 20.22
CA LYS A 464 33.13 35.72 21.57
C LYS A 464 34.22 36.77 21.78
N LYS A 465 35.43 36.60 21.22
CA LYS A 465 36.52 37.59 21.27
C LYS A 465 36.09 38.91 20.64
N ARG A 466 35.34 38.84 19.52
CA ARG A 466 34.78 40.02 18.81
C ARG A 466 33.65 40.75 19.54
N HIS A 467 32.87 40.06 20.38
CA HIS A 467 31.63 40.62 20.94
C HIS A 467 31.61 40.76 22.47
N ASN A 468 32.50 40.07 23.20
CA ASN A 468 32.39 39.89 24.65
C ASN A 468 33.69 40.15 25.45
N ASN A 469 34.66 40.93 24.94
CA ASN A 469 35.93 41.28 25.62
C ASN A 469 36.59 40.08 26.36
N LEU A 470 36.77 38.95 25.66
CA LEU A 470 37.50 37.79 26.21
C LEU A 470 38.99 38.12 26.38
N SER A 471 39.53 37.85 27.57
CA SER A 471 40.95 38.03 27.90
C SER A 471 41.78 36.74 27.87
N CYS A 472 41.13 35.57 27.93
CA CYS A 472 41.82 34.27 27.93
C CYS A 472 42.13 33.76 26.51
N GLY A 473 43.16 32.91 26.40
CA GLY A 473 43.52 32.24 25.15
C GLY A 473 42.52 31.16 24.74
N LEU A 474 42.60 30.70 23.47
CA LEU A 474 41.66 29.69 22.95
C LEU A 474 41.69 28.39 23.76
N PHE A 475 42.87 27.89 24.13
CA PHE A 475 42.98 26.63 24.86
C PHE A 475 42.29 26.72 26.22
N GLU A 476 42.56 27.77 27.00
CA GLU A 476 41.91 28.03 28.29
C GLU A 476 40.38 28.15 28.14
N PHE A 477 39.92 28.91 27.14
CA PHE A 477 38.51 29.01 26.81
C PHE A 477 37.88 27.65 26.50
N ALA A 478 38.54 26.84 25.68
CA ALA A 478 38.03 25.54 25.23
C ALA A 478 38.04 24.46 26.33
N LEU A 479 38.73 24.68 27.45
CA LEU A 479 38.72 23.77 28.61
C LEU A 479 37.43 23.87 29.44
N GLU A 480 36.60 24.90 29.25
CA GLU A 480 35.32 25.03 29.96
C GLU A 480 34.42 23.79 29.71
N PRO A 481 33.99 23.03 30.75
CA PRO A 481 33.24 21.78 30.58
C PRO A 481 31.93 21.90 29.79
N LYS A 482 31.29 23.08 29.83
CA LYS A 482 30.06 23.37 29.07
C LYS A 482 30.29 23.43 27.55
N LEU A 483 31.54 23.52 27.09
CA LEU A 483 31.90 23.60 25.67
C LEU A 483 32.27 22.23 25.07
N HIS A 484 32.37 21.18 25.89
CA HIS A 484 32.67 19.81 25.48
C HIS A 484 31.42 19.07 25.01
N ASN A 485 31.52 18.33 23.91
CA ASN A 485 30.44 17.49 23.35
C ASN A 485 29.10 18.24 23.18
N VAL A 486 29.15 19.52 22.78
CA VAL A 486 27.96 20.38 22.72
C VAL A 486 26.96 19.89 21.68
N GLN A 487 27.42 19.34 20.56
CA GLN A 487 26.53 18.90 19.47
C GLN A 487 25.73 17.68 19.91
N THR A 488 26.41 16.68 20.48
CA THR A 488 25.77 15.48 21.03
C THR A 488 24.86 15.83 22.20
N LYS A 489 25.28 16.73 23.11
CA LYS A 489 24.43 17.20 24.21
C LYS A 489 23.15 17.88 23.72
N LEU A 490 23.16 18.59 22.59
CA LEU A 490 21.94 19.20 22.05
C LEU A 490 21.01 18.18 21.38
N PHE A 491 21.54 17.05 20.91
CA PHE A 491 20.75 15.97 20.30
C PHE A 491 20.22 14.97 21.33
N SER A 492 20.51 15.13 22.63
CA SER A 492 20.08 14.17 23.64
C SER A 492 18.57 13.95 23.63
N GLY A 493 18.16 12.76 24.08
CA GLY A 493 16.79 12.28 24.09
C GLY A 493 16.19 11.93 22.73
N LEU A 494 16.93 12.11 21.63
CA LEU A 494 16.58 11.57 20.33
C LEU A 494 17.80 11.00 19.58
N PRO A 495 17.74 9.77 19.05
CA PRO A 495 18.80 9.24 18.19
C PRO A 495 18.81 10.03 16.89
N TRP A 496 19.85 10.79 16.61
CA TRP A 496 19.87 11.74 15.49
C TRP A 496 19.47 11.19 14.10
N PRO A 497 19.66 9.89 13.72
CA PRO A 497 19.21 9.43 12.41
C PRO A 497 17.68 9.37 12.27
N CYS A 498 16.93 9.50 13.37
CA CYS A 498 15.47 9.64 13.33
C CYS A 498 15.02 11.05 12.93
N PHE A 499 15.92 12.04 12.97
CA PHE A 499 15.65 13.38 12.45
C PHE A 499 15.27 13.31 10.98
N SER A 500 14.56 14.33 10.49
CA SER A 500 14.39 14.47 9.06
C SER A 500 15.76 14.54 8.40
N PHE A 501 16.63 15.44 8.82
CA PHE A 501 17.94 15.60 8.20
C PHE A 501 18.99 16.16 9.16
N VAL A 502 20.23 15.69 9.08
CA VAL A 502 21.38 16.27 9.76
C VAL A 502 22.48 16.49 8.74
N GLY A 503 22.85 17.75 8.49
CA GLY A 503 23.90 18.11 7.52
C GLY A 503 25.25 18.36 8.17
N VAL A 504 26.28 18.51 7.35
CA VAL A 504 27.66 18.83 7.77
C VAL A 504 28.03 20.21 7.24
N THR A 505 28.54 21.06 8.12
CA THR A 505 28.89 22.46 7.78
C THR A 505 29.97 22.52 6.69
N GLU A 506 30.98 21.67 6.76
CA GLU A 506 32.06 21.57 5.78
C GLU A 506 31.58 21.07 4.41
N ARG A 507 30.41 20.40 4.36
CA ARG A 507 29.77 19.87 3.15
C ARG A 507 28.38 20.48 2.96
N TYR A 508 28.29 21.80 3.11
CA TYR A 508 27.00 22.50 3.13
C TYR A 508 26.23 22.34 1.82
N THR A 509 26.91 22.41 0.67
CA THR A 509 26.28 22.22 -0.66
C THR A 509 25.71 20.82 -0.82
N ASP A 510 26.48 19.77 -0.52
CA ASP A 510 26.01 18.38 -0.49
C ASP A 510 24.81 18.22 0.46
N SER A 511 24.90 18.85 1.64
CA SER A 511 23.84 18.80 2.65
C SER A 511 22.55 19.44 2.14
N LEU A 512 22.64 20.57 1.42
CA LEU A 512 21.49 21.21 0.79
C LEU A 512 20.89 20.35 -0.32
N THR A 513 21.72 19.68 -1.12
CA THR A 513 21.26 18.72 -2.14
C THR A 513 20.46 17.58 -1.51
N CYS A 514 20.99 16.96 -0.45
CA CYS A 514 20.33 15.86 0.25
C CYS A 514 19.01 16.28 0.92
N ILE A 515 19.01 17.36 1.70
CA ILE A 515 17.79 17.81 2.39
C ILE A 515 16.70 18.24 1.39
N ASN A 516 17.07 18.91 0.29
CA ASN A 516 16.11 19.35 -0.72
C ASN A 516 15.43 18.18 -1.43
N ASN A 517 16.21 17.16 -1.80
CA ASN A 517 15.66 15.95 -2.38
C ASN A 517 14.76 15.22 -1.37
N GLN A 518 15.21 15.09 -0.12
CA GLN A 518 14.49 14.34 0.90
C GLN A 518 13.17 15.01 1.32
N LEU A 519 13.16 16.33 1.47
CA LEU A 519 11.98 17.09 1.90
C LEU A 519 11.16 17.63 0.72
N ASN A 520 11.59 17.41 -0.52
CA ASN A 520 11.03 18.03 -1.71
C ASN A 520 10.96 19.57 -1.60
N THR A 521 12.07 20.17 -1.16
CA THR A 521 12.23 21.62 -0.96
C THR A 521 13.25 22.21 -1.94
N LYS A 522 13.38 23.54 -1.95
CA LYS A 522 14.36 24.28 -2.76
C LYS A 522 15.09 25.34 -1.93
N PHE A 523 15.68 24.91 -0.81
CA PHE A 523 16.55 25.78 -0.02
C PHE A 523 17.77 26.14 -0.84
N VAL A 524 18.00 27.44 -1.00
CA VAL A 524 19.13 27.97 -1.75
C VAL A 524 20.28 28.31 -0.82
N GLU A 525 21.50 28.16 -1.33
CA GLU A 525 22.69 28.66 -0.67
C GLU A 525 22.64 30.20 -0.65
N LEU A 526 22.77 30.78 0.54
CA LEU A 526 22.95 32.21 0.70
C LEU A 526 24.40 32.45 1.08
N VAL A 527 25.18 32.92 0.11
CA VAL A 527 26.54 33.40 0.34
C VAL A 527 26.43 34.66 1.19
N LYS A 528 26.57 34.52 2.51
CA LYS A 528 26.83 35.66 3.39
C LYS A 528 28.33 35.74 3.58
N ASN A 529 28.89 36.85 3.10
CA ASN A 529 30.31 37.25 3.20
C ASN A 529 31.04 36.54 4.35
N THR A 530 31.98 35.67 3.97
CA THR A 530 32.97 35.09 4.85
C THR A 530 33.63 36.22 5.63
N ALA A 531 33.61 36.14 6.96
CA ALA A 531 34.39 37.04 7.79
C ALA A 531 35.85 36.99 7.30
N SER A 532 36.47 38.17 7.17
CA SER A 532 37.82 38.37 6.64
C SER A 532 38.82 37.37 7.23
N ASN A 533 39.71 36.87 6.36
CA ASN A 533 40.74 35.88 6.68
C ASN A 533 41.77 36.39 7.71
N ASP A 534 41.75 37.67 8.05
CA ASP A 534 42.76 38.39 8.85
C ASP A 534 42.87 37.92 10.32
N ILE A 535 41.97 37.06 10.81
CA ILE A 535 41.97 36.58 12.22
C ILE A 535 42.44 35.12 12.35
N LYS A 536 42.61 34.37 11.24
CA LYS A 536 43.05 32.96 11.31
C LYS A 536 44.49 32.80 11.76
N ASP A 537 45.33 33.81 11.54
CA ASP A 537 46.77 33.77 11.85
C ASP A 537 47.08 34.02 13.35
N GLU A 538 46.07 34.35 14.17
CA GLU A 538 46.23 34.72 15.59
C GLU A 538 45.89 33.59 16.58
N VAL A 539 45.59 32.38 16.09
CA VAL A 539 45.11 31.25 16.89
C VAL A 539 46.05 30.06 16.71
N SER A 540 47.18 30.06 17.42
CA SER A 540 48.06 28.89 17.50
C SER A 540 47.61 27.95 18.62
N ILE A 541 47.52 26.65 18.32
CA ILE A 541 47.28 25.55 19.27
C ILE A 541 48.39 24.53 19.01
N SER A 542 49.07 24.04 20.05
CA SER A 542 50.05 22.96 19.88
C SER A 542 49.38 21.62 19.61
N ASP A 543 50.09 20.66 19.03
CA ASP A 543 49.55 19.31 18.80
C ASP A 543 49.10 18.63 20.11
N GLU A 544 49.85 18.82 21.20
CA GLU A 544 49.47 18.33 22.54
C GLU A 544 48.14 18.93 23.02
N GLN A 545 47.95 20.24 22.85
CA GLN A 545 46.71 20.91 23.20
C GLN A 545 45.55 20.42 22.33
N LEU A 546 45.79 20.20 21.04
CA LEU A 546 44.79 19.68 20.11
C LEU A 546 44.30 18.29 20.53
N GLU A 547 45.20 17.40 20.93
CA GLU A 547 44.85 16.06 21.43
C GLU A 547 44.01 16.13 22.72
N VAL A 548 44.34 17.04 23.64
CA VAL A 548 43.52 17.28 24.84
C VAL A 548 42.10 17.73 24.46
N LEU A 549 41.97 18.65 23.50
CA LEU A 549 40.66 19.13 23.05
C LEU A 549 39.87 18.05 22.30
N ARG A 550 40.54 17.21 21.50
CA ARG A 550 39.92 16.05 20.83
C ARG A 550 39.41 15.03 21.84
N ALA A 551 40.20 14.69 22.85
CA ALA A 551 39.82 13.77 23.92
C ALA A 551 38.58 14.26 24.69
N LYS A 552 38.44 15.58 24.88
CA LYS A 552 37.27 16.20 25.51
C LYS A 552 36.03 16.27 24.60
N ASN A 553 36.18 16.02 23.29
CA ASN A 553 35.10 16.11 22.31
C ASN A 553 34.87 14.81 21.52
N LEU A 554 35.25 13.65 22.10
CA LEU A 554 35.16 12.35 21.43
C LEU A 554 33.74 12.03 20.93
N ASP A 555 32.70 12.44 21.67
CA ASP A 555 31.34 12.14 21.25
C ASP A 555 30.93 13.00 20.06
N ASP A 556 31.26 14.29 20.08
CA ASP A 556 31.01 15.16 18.92
C ASP A 556 31.81 14.70 17.70
N ILE A 557 33.04 14.19 17.87
CA ILE A 557 33.86 13.64 16.78
C ILE A 557 33.18 12.41 16.18
N ALA A 558 32.73 11.47 17.02
CA ALA A 558 32.01 10.29 16.55
C ALA A 558 30.68 10.64 15.86
N LEU A 559 29.92 11.61 16.40
CA LEU A 559 28.71 12.14 15.77
C LEU A 559 29.01 12.66 14.36
N VAL A 560 29.99 13.56 14.22
CA VAL A 560 30.34 14.19 12.94
C VAL A 560 30.81 13.15 11.93
N ASN A 561 31.59 12.15 12.35
CA ASN A 561 32.03 11.06 11.48
C ASN A 561 30.84 10.23 10.99
N SER A 562 29.93 9.85 11.90
CA SER A 562 28.73 9.10 11.53
C SER A 562 27.79 9.90 10.62
N VAL A 563 27.63 11.22 10.82
CA VAL A 563 26.82 12.06 9.94
C VAL A 563 27.47 12.20 8.56
N ASN A 564 28.80 12.34 8.47
CA ASN A 564 29.50 12.33 7.17
C ASN A 564 29.27 11.01 6.42
N GLN A 565 29.48 9.88 7.08
CA GLN A 565 29.25 8.56 6.49
C GLN A 565 27.80 8.39 6.02
N TYR A 566 26.84 8.87 6.82
CA TYR A 566 25.43 8.82 6.45
C TYR A 566 25.10 9.71 5.25
N LEU A 567 25.72 10.89 5.16
CA LEU A 567 25.60 11.79 4.01
C LEU A 567 26.13 11.14 2.73
N ASP A 568 27.25 10.41 2.81
CA ASP A 568 27.78 9.64 1.68
C ASP A 568 26.78 8.58 1.21
N TYR A 569 26.14 7.86 2.14
CA TYR A 569 25.09 6.89 1.78
C TYR A 569 23.88 7.55 1.12
N GLN A 570 23.50 8.75 1.57
CA GLN A 570 22.40 9.50 0.96
C GLN A 570 22.74 9.99 -0.45
N LEU A 571 23.98 10.42 -0.69
CA LEU A 571 24.44 10.83 -2.01
C LEU A 571 24.55 9.64 -2.97
N ALA A 572 25.11 8.52 -2.52
CA ALA A 572 25.18 7.28 -3.31
C ALA A 572 23.77 6.82 -3.74
N ALA A 573 22.80 6.82 -2.82
CA ALA A 573 21.42 6.48 -3.14
C ALA A 573 20.79 7.38 -4.22
N GLN A 574 21.18 8.66 -4.27
CA GLN A 574 20.72 9.58 -5.31
C GLN A 574 21.35 9.28 -6.66
N VAL A 575 22.65 9.00 -6.69
CA VAL A 575 23.38 8.63 -7.91
C VAL A 575 22.83 7.32 -8.49
N GLU A 576 22.56 6.34 -7.63
CA GLU A 576 22.06 5.02 -8.04
C GLU A 576 20.54 4.98 -8.24
N GLY A 577 19.82 6.06 -7.93
CA GLY A 577 18.40 6.22 -8.26
C GLY A 577 17.43 5.45 -7.36
N TYR A 578 17.86 4.96 -6.19
CA TYR A 578 16.98 4.30 -5.23
C TYR A 578 16.56 5.19 -4.06
N SER A 579 15.49 4.79 -3.39
CA SER A 579 14.98 5.51 -2.22
C SER A 579 15.77 5.18 -0.97
N PHE A 580 16.56 6.13 -0.46
CA PHE A 580 17.30 5.96 0.78
C PHE A 580 16.40 5.61 1.97
N ILE A 581 16.73 4.52 2.67
CA ILE A 581 16.07 4.08 3.91
C ILE A 581 16.89 4.57 5.09
N LYS A 582 16.32 5.50 5.86
CA LYS A 582 16.96 5.97 7.08
C LYS A 582 17.00 4.88 8.13
N GLY A 583 18.04 4.83 8.95
CA GLY A 583 18.09 3.89 10.06
C GLY A 583 19.48 3.73 10.66
N TRP A 584 19.52 2.97 11.73
CA TRP A 584 20.75 2.61 12.41
C TRP A 584 20.60 1.26 13.09
N PHE A 585 21.74 0.68 13.44
CA PHE A 585 21.81 -0.45 14.36
C PHE A 585 23.00 -0.30 15.31
N SER A 586 22.96 -1.08 16.38
CA SER A 586 24.06 -1.26 17.32
C SER A 586 24.10 -2.73 17.74
N ILE A 587 25.25 -3.15 18.26
CA ILE A 587 25.44 -4.50 18.77
C ILE A 587 25.99 -4.37 20.18
N ASN A 588 25.40 -5.09 21.13
CA ASN A 588 25.90 -5.12 22.51
C ASN A 588 27.04 -6.16 22.66
N GLU A 589 27.66 -6.19 23.84
CA GLU A 589 28.76 -7.13 24.15
C GLU A 589 28.35 -8.60 24.07
N SER A 590 27.06 -8.92 24.24
CA SER A 590 26.52 -10.28 24.12
C SER A 590 26.12 -10.65 22.69
N GLY A 591 26.43 -9.82 21.68
CA GLY A 591 26.08 -10.08 20.28
C GLY A 591 24.61 -9.82 19.91
N GLN A 592 23.83 -9.16 20.76
CA GLN A 592 22.46 -8.76 20.43
C GLN A 592 22.50 -7.52 19.52
N LEU A 593 21.98 -7.68 18.31
CA LEU A 593 21.78 -6.62 17.35
C LEU A 593 20.43 -5.93 17.59
N GLU A 594 20.46 -4.62 17.75
CA GLU A 594 19.25 -3.80 17.89
C GLU A 594 19.33 -2.53 17.05
N GLY A 595 18.20 -2.13 16.46
CA GLY A 595 18.16 -0.95 15.62
C GLY A 595 16.76 -0.59 15.15
N TRP A 596 16.71 0.48 14.35
CA TRP A 596 15.48 0.97 13.76
C TRP A 596 15.73 1.43 12.33
N LEU A 597 14.77 1.14 11.46
CA LEU A 597 14.65 1.66 10.11
C LEU A 597 13.43 2.56 10.00
N PHE A 598 13.48 3.57 9.13
CA PHE A 598 12.38 4.50 8.88
C PHE A 598 12.08 4.53 7.38
N PRO A 599 11.40 3.50 6.86
CA PRO A 599 11.15 3.35 5.43
C PRO A 599 10.03 4.28 4.95
N LYS A 600 9.97 4.55 3.64
CA LYS A 600 8.93 5.39 3.03
C LYS A 600 7.52 4.86 3.32
N GLU A 601 6.52 5.75 3.34
CA GLU A 601 5.13 5.50 3.78
C GLU A 601 4.43 4.28 3.14
N HIS A 602 4.91 3.79 1.99
CA HIS A 602 4.32 2.65 1.28
C HIS A 602 4.95 1.28 1.61
N MET A 603 6.17 1.24 2.16
CA MET A 603 6.91 -0.02 2.41
C MET A 603 6.37 -0.75 3.64
N LEU A 604 5.88 -1.99 3.50
CA LEU A 604 5.29 -2.76 4.61
C LEU A 604 6.32 -3.58 5.40
N SER A 605 7.45 -3.90 4.79
CA SER A 605 8.61 -4.56 5.40
C SER A 605 9.88 -4.07 4.71
N VAL A 606 11.02 -4.31 5.35
CA VAL A 606 12.35 -4.12 4.75
C VAL A 606 13.18 -5.35 5.07
N SER A 607 13.72 -5.99 4.05
CA SER A 607 14.62 -7.13 4.19
C SER A 607 16.06 -6.63 4.30
N ILE A 608 16.73 -7.00 5.38
CA ILE A 608 18.11 -6.62 5.69
C ILE A 608 18.98 -7.85 5.66
N GLU A 609 20.04 -7.77 4.86
CA GLU A 609 21.13 -8.73 4.86
C GLU A 609 22.13 -8.37 5.97
N VAL A 610 22.51 -9.36 6.77
CA VAL A 610 23.50 -9.25 7.85
C VAL A 610 24.77 -9.93 7.39
N CYS A 611 25.87 -9.19 7.32
CA CYS A 611 27.16 -9.68 6.86
C CYS A 611 28.21 -9.65 7.97
N SER A 612 29.09 -10.66 8.00
CA SER A 612 30.36 -10.64 8.73
C SER A 612 31.49 -10.91 7.75
N LYS A 613 32.58 -10.13 7.80
CA LYS A 613 33.74 -10.26 6.90
C LYS A 613 33.34 -10.36 5.41
N ASP A 614 32.39 -9.52 5.00
CA ASP A 614 31.84 -9.46 3.63
C ASP A 614 31.05 -10.71 3.18
N GLU A 615 30.81 -11.68 4.07
CA GLU A 615 29.96 -12.83 3.81
C GLU A 615 28.58 -12.67 4.46
N SER A 616 27.54 -13.06 3.71
CA SER A 616 26.15 -13.06 4.17
C SER A 616 25.93 -14.15 5.21
N ILE A 617 25.63 -13.78 6.45
CA ILE A 617 25.45 -14.73 7.57
C ILE A 617 23.98 -14.89 7.99
N SER A 618 23.13 -13.89 7.73
CA SER A 618 21.70 -13.96 8.05
C SER A 618 20.87 -12.89 7.34
N TYR A 619 19.55 -12.99 7.49
CA TYR A 619 18.60 -12.00 6.99
C TYR A 619 17.58 -11.63 8.07
N ILE A 620 17.18 -10.35 8.10
CA ILE A 620 16.15 -9.81 8.98
C ILE A 620 15.03 -9.23 8.11
N ASP A 621 13.85 -9.84 8.15
CA ASP A 621 12.64 -9.27 7.54
C ASP A 621 11.93 -8.36 8.57
N ALA A 622 12.27 -7.07 8.54
CA ALA A 622 11.76 -6.11 9.50
C ALA A 622 10.40 -5.55 9.05
N GLU A 623 9.33 -5.91 9.78
CA GLU A 623 7.98 -5.40 9.52
C GLU A 623 7.85 -3.92 9.90
N VAL A 624 7.26 -3.11 9.02
CA VAL A 624 7.06 -1.67 9.23
C VAL A 624 5.74 -1.43 9.96
N LYS A 625 5.86 -0.99 11.20
CA LYS A 625 4.71 -0.67 12.07
C LYS A 625 4.76 0.76 12.55
N ARG A 626 3.61 1.25 13.03
CA ARG A 626 3.60 2.49 13.81
C ARG A 626 3.94 2.15 15.25
N ILE A 627 4.95 2.81 15.80
CA ILE A 627 5.35 2.66 17.21
C ILE A 627 4.21 3.22 18.07
N ARG A 628 3.71 2.42 19.01
CA ARG A 628 2.64 2.76 19.95
C ARG A 628 3.16 2.55 21.37
N ASP A 629 4.11 3.39 21.76
CA ASP A 629 4.70 3.37 23.08
C ASP A 629 4.86 4.81 23.52
N SER A 630 4.02 5.26 24.46
CA SER A 630 4.04 6.64 24.94
C SER A 630 5.31 7.00 25.70
N GLN A 631 6.08 6.01 26.16
CA GLN A 631 7.37 6.23 26.83
C GLN A 631 8.52 6.27 25.82
N SER A 632 8.32 5.77 24.60
CA SER A 632 9.33 5.81 23.56
C SER A 632 9.41 7.20 22.93
N PRO A 633 10.62 7.77 22.75
CA PRO A 633 10.79 9.00 21.98
C PRO A 633 10.42 8.85 20.49
N LEU A 634 10.28 7.61 20.01
CA LEU A 634 9.87 7.30 18.65
C LEU A 634 8.35 7.09 18.53
N ASN A 635 7.57 7.39 19.59
CA ASN A 635 6.12 7.19 19.59
C ASN A 635 5.45 7.83 18.37
N GLY A 636 4.54 7.09 17.74
CA GLY A 636 3.80 7.56 16.57
C GLY A 636 4.61 7.59 15.27
N MET A 637 5.93 7.34 15.29
CA MET A 637 6.72 7.13 14.07
C MET A 637 6.35 5.80 13.40
N ARG A 638 6.52 5.76 12.07
CA ARG A 638 6.41 4.54 11.28
C ARG A 638 7.81 4.01 11.02
N ALA A 639 8.12 2.84 11.57
CA ALA A 639 9.47 2.31 11.61
C ALA A 639 9.46 0.77 11.56
N ALA A 640 10.59 0.19 11.16
CA ALA A 640 10.84 -1.24 11.26
C ALA A 640 11.88 -1.47 12.36
N ARG A 641 11.62 -2.39 13.29
CA ARG A 641 12.57 -2.73 14.35
C ARG A 641 13.55 -3.77 13.83
N LEU A 642 14.84 -3.54 14.04
CA LEU A 642 15.88 -4.54 13.85
C LEU A 642 16.16 -5.19 15.20
N HIS A 643 16.04 -6.50 15.26
CA HIS A 643 16.35 -7.30 16.44
C HIS A 643 16.79 -8.69 16.00
N MET A 644 17.97 -9.10 16.43
CA MET A 644 18.54 -10.42 16.14
C MET A 644 19.63 -10.76 17.16
N GLN A 645 19.71 -12.01 17.58
CA GLN A 645 20.88 -12.54 18.28
C GLN A 645 21.89 -13.03 17.24
N LEU A 646 23.11 -12.52 17.26
CA LEU A 646 24.16 -12.98 16.36
C LEU A 646 24.63 -14.40 16.73
N PRO A 647 25.07 -15.20 15.74
CA PRO A 647 25.77 -16.45 16.02
C PRO A 647 26.97 -16.23 16.93
N GLU A 648 27.21 -17.14 17.88
CA GLU A 648 28.32 -17.02 18.85
C GLU A 648 29.69 -16.85 18.18
N THR A 649 29.90 -17.51 17.04
CA THR A 649 31.11 -17.42 16.22
C THR A 649 31.38 -16.03 15.63
N CYS A 650 30.34 -15.19 15.54
CA CYS A 650 30.42 -13.85 14.98
C CYS A 650 30.48 -12.75 16.06
N ILE A 651 30.44 -13.11 17.35
CA ILE A 651 30.55 -12.15 18.45
C ILE A 651 31.96 -11.55 18.45
N GLY A 652 32.04 -10.23 18.41
CA GLY A 652 33.31 -9.48 18.32
C GLY A 652 33.80 -9.24 16.89
N GLU A 653 33.16 -9.83 15.88
CA GLU A 653 33.49 -9.58 14.47
C GLU A 653 32.91 -8.25 13.96
N LYS A 654 33.46 -7.76 12.83
CA LYS A 654 32.93 -6.60 12.13
C LYS A 654 31.66 -6.97 11.38
N ILE A 655 30.51 -6.65 11.99
CA ILE A 655 29.19 -6.80 11.37
C ILE A 655 28.76 -5.55 10.61
N GLU A 656 28.24 -5.78 9.41
CA GLU A 656 27.66 -4.77 8.51
C GLU A 656 26.28 -5.22 8.03
N LEU A 657 25.36 -4.25 7.87
CA LEU A 657 23.98 -4.51 7.46
C LEU A 657 23.69 -3.79 6.15
N TYR A 658 23.00 -4.48 5.25
CA TYR A 658 22.64 -3.96 3.94
C TYR A 658 21.15 -4.14 3.66
N VAL A 659 20.50 -3.15 3.06
CA VAL A 659 19.16 -3.34 2.47
C VAL A 659 19.31 -4.31 1.31
N GLN A 660 18.60 -5.44 1.35
CA GLN A 660 18.81 -6.53 0.41
C GLN A 660 18.66 -6.10 -1.07
N ASP A 661 17.63 -5.30 -1.36
CA ASP A 661 17.29 -4.91 -2.74
C ASP A 661 18.24 -3.87 -3.34
N THR A 662 18.75 -2.95 -2.51
CA THR A 662 19.53 -1.79 -2.98
C THR A 662 21.00 -1.86 -2.60
N LYS A 663 21.38 -2.86 -1.80
CA LYS A 663 22.70 -2.95 -1.15
C LYS A 663 23.10 -1.69 -0.39
N GLN A 664 22.11 -0.89 0.03
CA GLN A 664 22.35 0.30 0.83
C GLN A 664 22.85 -0.12 2.22
N PRO A 665 24.00 0.37 2.68
CA PRO A 665 24.46 0.10 4.03
C PRO A 665 23.56 0.78 5.08
N ILE A 666 23.41 0.14 6.23
CA ILE A 666 22.77 0.70 7.41
C ILE A 666 23.85 1.21 8.37
N LEU A 667 23.65 2.39 8.94
CA LEU A 667 24.63 3.01 9.82
C LEU A 667 24.78 2.24 11.15
N LYS A 668 26.01 1.88 11.50
CA LYS A 668 26.34 1.34 12.82
C LYS A 668 26.64 2.46 13.80
N LEU A 669 25.90 2.53 14.90
CA LEU A 669 26.16 3.46 15.99
C LEU A 669 26.75 2.73 17.21
N LYS A 670 27.62 3.42 17.97
CA LYS A 670 28.06 2.92 19.28
C LYS A 670 26.89 2.91 20.27
N LYS A 671 26.80 1.87 21.10
CA LYS A 671 25.82 1.79 22.19
C LYS A 671 25.99 3.02 23.11
N GLY A 672 24.91 3.74 23.41
CA GLY A 672 24.92 4.99 24.19
C GLY A 672 24.83 6.30 23.37
N PHE A 673 25.07 6.26 22.06
CA PHE A 673 24.76 7.40 21.16
C PHE A 673 23.26 7.55 20.85
N SER A 674 22.44 6.59 21.27
CA SER A 674 21.01 6.51 20.98
C SER A 674 20.15 7.40 21.86
N GLY A 675 20.66 7.92 22.98
CA GLY A 675 19.85 8.70 23.94
C GLY A 675 18.56 8.00 24.41
N CYS A 676 18.48 6.68 24.21
CA CYS A 676 17.39 5.77 24.55
C CYS A 676 18.03 4.53 25.16
#